data_AF-A0A8R1TRG9-F1
#
_entry.id   AF-A0A8R1TRG9-F1
#
_cell.length_a   1.000
_cell.length_b   1.000
_cell.length_c   1.000
_cell.angle_alpha   90.00
_cell.angle_beta   90.00
_cell.angle_gamma   90.00
#
_symmetry.space_group_name_H-M   'P 1'
#
loop_
_entity.id
_entity.type
_entity.pdbx_description
1 polymer ?
#
loop_
_entity_poly.entity_id
_entity_poly.type
_entity_poly.pdbx_seq_one_letter_code
_entity_poly.pdbx_strand_id
1 'polypeptide(L)'
;MNLQSADDIPCVSILIPYFGSFSMVTCSSYRKCRFCLLLDTVKALGSMQIDAHIGVDERDIIRFEAGHVARLADGAAVVSQGETSVLATVVGKQSSAGDTADFMPLTVDFQQSASAIGRIPTNYLRRELQRNDSDILASRMIDRSVRPLFSKHYSGETQIICKPLAIDDDGDPVILGLNATSAALTLSDIPWEGPLGAVRVALIDNEIVVNPSRKNMKSSSLDLIIAGCDYGKRILMIDMDGCKIETGKFSKCIRAGLQAISHLIQAINKVKDLCGRQKRQDVNGEIDIDMIALMEEMQILCGNQLYDILTNIEHDKLSRDRAVSALGDHMFEKLKERSTPHKLRHTFKNLVKRSLRDALFKSERRCDGRKFDELRPVDIKMDLYKKLHGSALFQRGQTQVFGTVTFDAPSTAFQPDALSQLLGAQQKKMFMLHYQFPSFATTAISSSLRTSRRELGHGALAEKALKRLIPEDFPYCIRLACDVLESNGSSSMASVCAGSLALLDAGVQMEAPAAGIAMGLIIDEERSDYRILTDINGLEDFAGDMDFKVAGTMSGYTAMQLDLKVPGIKPEMVMESLEKASNGLKHLLLIMEKAQPQWRNHFKSTVPVHETIPVAIYKRHIIFRSGGYNAKLIESETGAKISVEDDTNISIFAPNKVKLEEAKMMLNKMFDSESERELVFGAMYKAEIVEVLEHGVLVTLHKGMKPILLKNSNLDARNVAHAKVLGFKTGQKIIIQYLGRDPNTGHHRISRKTLQSASLPMVQEEESMKDSYPASVPTSIVLQRLYDALASFTVPDEKILEKTSKGFSKSPVREIDEYFELVAKLGRPLFKWDIIRCAFLWKLEQTMSEMLYIEAENAITEDDKKTLISNDDLRQQRQFILRKAAEFDGTPFTFQRLCELLTNPSRHYKRTEKYLRALEKNINVVTTITENGERVTGVEPFPGELDTNPTLRIEEPFFVQVDECDAPIETKLIVAEDYLIRRVSNFQGNGSPGTITKELAVGDCAPINLSPSRDAKDELPEIKQENLKHEAKRDIPVTDSLTKSEMQSAKSEEMKIGD
;
A
#
# COMPACT_ATOMS: atom_id res chain seq x y z
N MET A 1 59.08 -15.54 -8.31
CA MET A 1 60.16 -14.59 -7.97
C MET A 1 59.71 -13.77 -6.77
N ASN A 2 60.53 -13.81 -5.72
CA ASN A 2 60.61 -13.04 -4.47
C ASN A 2 59.46 -13.08 -3.43
N LEU A 3 59.72 -13.94 -2.43
CA LEU A 3 59.23 -14.02 -1.06
C LEU A 3 59.80 -12.89 -0.15
N GLN A 4 59.33 -12.88 1.12
CA GLN A 4 59.90 -12.33 2.37
C GLN A 4 59.30 -10.99 2.83
N SER A 5 58.36 -10.97 3.80
CA SER A 5 58.43 -11.21 5.26
C SER A 5 58.82 -9.96 6.06
N ALA A 6 57.94 -9.52 6.97
CA ALA A 6 58.31 -8.86 8.24
C ALA A 6 57.08 -8.78 9.15
N ASP A 7 57.12 -9.54 10.24
CA ASP A 7 56.30 -9.42 11.45
C ASP A 7 56.71 -8.17 12.27
N ASP A 8 55.78 -7.64 13.08
CA ASP A 8 55.97 -7.03 14.43
C ASP A 8 54.98 -5.87 14.70
N ILE A 9 53.87 -6.15 15.41
CA ILE A 9 53.15 -5.13 16.22
C ILE A 9 52.68 -5.80 17.54
N PRO A 10 53.02 -5.25 18.73
CA PRO A 10 52.73 -5.87 20.02
C PRO A 10 51.30 -5.61 20.51
N CYS A 11 50.74 -6.61 21.22
CA CYS A 11 49.45 -6.52 21.90
C CYS A 11 49.50 -5.57 23.11
N VAL A 12 48.62 -4.56 23.12
CA VAL A 12 48.28 -3.77 24.32
C VAL A 12 47.09 -4.44 25.00
N SER A 13 47.30 -4.86 26.25
CA SER A 13 46.30 -5.42 27.15
C SER A 13 45.54 -4.29 27.85
N ILE A 14 44.21 -4.30 27.76
CA ILE A 14 43.32 -3.48 28.59
C ILE A 14 42.64 -4.41 29.60
N LEU A 15 43.06 -4.28 30.86
CA LEU A 15 42.50 -4.92 32.05
C LEU A 15 41.26 -4.13 32.52
N ILE A 16 40.14 -4.82 32.74
CA ILE A 16 39.07 -4.39 33.67
C ILE A 16 38.77 -5.60 34.56
N PRO A 17 38.98 -5.54 35.90
CA PRO A 17 38.83 -6.68 36.80
C PRO A 17 37.50 -6.63 37.56
N TYR A 18 36.81 -7.76 37.76
CA TYR A 18 35.97 -8.03 38.94
C TYR A 18 35.96 -9.54 39.27
N PHE A 19 36.55 -9.89 40.43
CA PHE A 19 36.35 -11.00 41.40
C PHE A 19 35.66 -12.32 40.93
N GLY A 20 36.12 -13.56 41.22
CA GLY A 20 37.20 -14.07 42.07
C GLY A 20 37.27 -15.62 42.06
N SER A 21 38.39 -16.15 42.57
CA SER A 21 38.73 -17.55 42.92
C SER A 21 38.82 -18.64 41.83
N PHE A 22 40.04 -18.88 41.35
CA PHE A 22 40.50 -20.10 40.67
C PHE A 22 41.36 -20.93 41.65
N SER A 23 41.15 -22.25 41.73
CA SER A 23 42.16 -23.21 42.22
C SER A 23 42.75 -23.96 41.02
N MET A 24 44.07 -23.89 40.84
CA MET A 24 44.82 -24.63 39.82
C MET A 24 44.85 -26.13 40.15
N VAL A 25 44.43 -26.96 39.19
CA VAL A 25 44.88 -28.35 39.08
C VAL A 25 45.54 -28.51 37.72
N THR A 26 46.84 -28.80 37.74
CA THR A 26 47.68 -29.09 36.58
C THR A 26 47.26 -30.40 35.93
N CYS A 27 46.86 -30.37 34.66
CA CYS A 27 46.71 -31.58 33.85
C CYS A 27 47.59 -31.47 32.60
N SER A 28 48.74 -32.15 32.65
CA SER A 28 49.58 -32.47 31.52
C SER A 28 48.85 -33.50 30.65
N SER A 29 48.02 -33.04 29.72
CA SER A 29 47.54 -33.81 28.58
C SER A 29 47.04 -32.84 27.53
N TYR A 30 47.70 -32.85 26.37
CA TYR A 30 47.41 -32.08 25.17
C TYR A 30 45.91 -32.10 24.83
N ARG A 31 45.17 -31.07 25.26
CA ARG A 31 43.92 -30.64 24.63
C ARG A 31 44.20 -29.29 23.99
N LYS A 32 44.27 -29.28 22.66
CA LYS A 32 44.31 -28.05 21.85
C LYS A 32 43.26 -27.08 22.39
N CYS A 33 43.72 -25.96 22.94
CA CYS A 33 42.85 -24.91 23.46
C CYS A 33 41.90 -24.45 22.34
N ARG A 34 40.59 -24.38 22.64
CA ARG A 34 39.53 -23.90 21.73
C ARG A 34 39.86 -22.53 21.12
N PHE A 35 40.71 -21.76 21.78
CA PHE A 35 41.20 -20.45 21.33
C PHE A 35 42.21 -20.53 20.17
N CYS A 36 43.07 -21.57 20.12
CA CYS A 36 44.01 -21.76 19.01
C CYS A 36 43.32 -22.28 17.74
N LEU A 37 42.25 -23.06 17.88
CA LEU A 37 41.40 -23.46 16.75
C LEU A 37 40.65 -22.27 16.13
N LEU A 38 40.35 -21.24 16.94
CA LEU A 38 39.68 -20.02 16.50
C LEU A 38 40.58 -19.10 15.66
N LEU A 39 41.90 -19.20 15.83
CA LEU A 39 42.87 -18.45 15.03
C LEU A 39 43.18 -19.16 13.69
N ASP A 40 43.17 -20.50 13.67
CA ASP A 40 43.36 -21.26 12.42
C ASP A 40 42.15 -21.21 11.48
N THR A 41 40.93 -21.00 11.99
CA THR A 41 39.73 -20.76 11.17
C THR A 41 39.62 -19.33 10.65
N VAL A 42 40.40 -18.39 11.21
CA VAL A 42 40.55 -17.01 10.71
C VAL A 42 41.75 -16.88 9.77
N LYS A 43 42.28 -18.00 9.24
CA LYS A 43 43.14 -17.95 8.05
C LYS A 43 42.43 -17.15 6.98
N ALA A 44 43.12 -16.13 6.49
CA ALA A 44 42.65 -15.13 5.54
C ALA A 44 42.17 -15.77 4.23
N LEU A 45 40.98 -16.35 4.24
CA LEU A 45 40.19 -16.56 3.05
C LEU A 45 39.81 -15.17 2.59
N GLY A 46 40.45 -14.72 1.50
CA GLY A 46 40.08 -13.48 0.82
C GLY A 46 38.57 -13.48 0.50
N SER A 47 38.02 -12.29 0.25
CA SER A 47 36.62 -12.19 -0.17
C SER A 47 36.40 -13.10 -1.39
N MET A 48 35.49 -14.06 -1.24
CA MET A 48 35.07 -14.93 -2.34
C MET A 48 33.82 -14.30 -2.94
N GLN A 49 33.77 -14.19 -4.26
CA GLN A 49 32.66 -13.62 -5.00
C GLN A 49 32.32 -14.52 -6.19
N ILE A 50 31.05 -14.87 -6.34
CA ILE A 50 30.53 -15.60 -7.50
C ILE A 50 29.27 -14.90 -8.00
N ASP A 51 29.24 -14.62 -9.30
CA ASP A 51 28.11 -13.99 -9.96
C ASP A 51 27.22 -15.07 -10.64
N ALA A 52 25.91 -14.91 -10.52
CA ALA A 52 24.89 -15.76 -11.12
C ALA A 52 24.05 -14.94 -12.10
N HIS A 53 23.93 -15.39 -13.34
CA HIS A 53 23.12 -14.73 -14.36
C HIS A 53 21.75 -15.40 -14.45
N ILE A 54 20.69 -14.69 -14.04
CA ILE A 54 19.31 -15.17 -14.11
C ILE A 54 18.55 -14.67 -15.36
N GLY A 55 19.19 -13.80 -16.14
CA GLY A 55 18.67 -13.17 -17.36
C GLY A 55 19.82 -12.56 -18.18
N VAL A 56 19.51 -11.61 -19.06
CA VAL A 56 20.44 -11.07 -20.05
C VAL A 56 21.02 -9.72 -19.62
N ASP A 57 20.28 -8.94 -18.84
CA ASP A 57 20.67 -7.58 -18.47
C ASP A 57 21.65 -7.58 -17.29
N GLU A 58 22.42 -6.51 -17.12
CA GLU A 58 23.36 -6.38 -15.99
C GLU A 58 22.65 -6.48 -14.63
N ARG A 59 21.39 -6.04 -14.59
CA ARG A 59 20.52 -6.16 -13.42
C ARG A 59 20.17 -7.60 -13.06
N ASP A 60 20.29 -8.51 -14.02
CA ASP A 60 20.03 -9.94 -13.84
C ASP A 60 21.24 -10.67 -13.25
N ILE A 61 22.28 -9.93 -12.84
CA ILE A 61 23.44 -10.47 -12.13
C ILE A 61 23.16 -10.45 -10.62
N ILE A 62 23.07 -11.63 -10.03
CA ILE A 62 23.03 -11.82 -8.57
C ILE A 62 24.41 -12.25 -8.11
N ARG A 63 25.02 -11.43 -7.26
CA ARG A 63 26.36 -11.63 -6.73
C ARG A 63 26.30 -12.23 -5.34
N PHE A 64 27.01 -13.34 -5.12
CA PHE A 64 27.15 -14.01 -3.84
C PHE A 64 28.55 -13.79 -3.29
N GLU A 65 28.65 -13.25 -2.09
CA GLU A 65 29.91 -12.97 -1.42
C GLU A 65 29.99 -13.63 -0.04
N ALA A 66 31.18 -14.11 0.31
CA ALA A 66 31.43 -14.77 1.60
C ALA A 66 32.84 -14.52 2.12
N GLY A 67 33.05 -14.77 3.42
CA GLY A 67 34.36 -14.78 4.08
C GLY A 67 34.82 -13.45 4.69
N HIS A 68 34.27 -12.31 4.25
CA HIS A 68 34.75 -10.99 4.66
C HIS A 68 33.89 -10.29 5.75
N VAL A 69 32.62 -10.69 5.96
CA VAL A 69 31.70 -10.12 6.98
C VAL A 69 31.20 -11.21 7.94
N ALA A 70 30.94 -10.83 9.19
CA ALA A 70 30.32 -11.68 10.24
C ALA A 70 31.02 -13.04 10.46
N ARG A 71 32.36 -13.05 10.41
CA ARG A 71 33.20 -14.27 10.45
C ARG A 71 33.03 -15.18 11.68
N LEU A 72 32.46 -14.65 12.76
CA LEU A 72 32.17 -15.42 13.98
C LEU A 72 30.87 -16.24 13.90
N ALA A 73 29.99 -15.95 12.94
CA ALA A 73 28.80 -16.76 12.70
C ALA A 73 29.20 -18.16 12.20
N ASP A 74 28.27 -19.12 12.33
CA ASP A 74 28.48 -20.45 11.77
C ASP A 74 28.48 -20.39 10.24
N GLY A 75 27.61 -19.55 9.67
CA GLY A 75 27.64 -19.17 8.25
C GLY A 75 27.20 -17.72 8.05
N ALA A 76 27.80 -17.05 7.07
CA ALA A 76 27.44 -15.70 6.67
C ALA A 76 27.64 -15.52 5.16
N ALA A 77 26.71 -14.83 4.51
CA ALA A 77 26.79 -14.49 3.10
C ALA A 77 26.17 -13.11 2.85
N VAL A 78 26.75 -12.35 1.94
CA VAL A 78 26.16 -11.13 1.39
C VAL A 78 25.71 -11.44 -0.03
N VAL A 79 24.47 -11.11 -0.36
CA VAL A 79 23.94 -11.25 -1.72
C VAL A 79 23.51 -9.89 -2.23
N SER A 80 23.95 -9.56 -3.43
CA SER A 80 23.75 -8.26 -4.06
C SER A 80 23.13 -8.38 -5.43
N GLN A 81 22.29 -7.41 -5.79
CA GLN A 81 21.75 -7.21 -7.13
C GLN A 81 21.67 -5.69 -7.38
N GLY A 82 22.36 -5.21 -8.42
CA GLY A 82 22.63 -3.78 -8.55
C GLY A 82 23.26 -3.21 -7.28
N GLU A 83 22.75 -2.09 -6.80
CA GLU A 83 23.21 -1.42 -5.57
C GLU A 83 22.48 -1.90 -4.29
N THR A 84 21.61 -2.92 -4.40
CA THR A 84 20.96 -3.53 -3.23
C THR A 84 21.79 -4.70 -2.72
N SER A 85 22.11 -4.72 -1.43
CA SER A 85 22.90 -5.77 -0.77
C SER A 85 22.26 -6.21 0.53
N VAL A 86 22.19 -7.52 0.77
CA VAL A 86 21.61 -8.09 1.99
C VAL A 86 22.56 -9.09 2.62
N LEU A 87 22.84 -8.91 3.91
CA LEU A 87 23.61 -9.84 4.74
C LEU A 87 22.66 -10.84 5.39
N ALA A 88 22.95 -12.13 5.23
CA ALA A 88 22.36 -13.18 6.06
C ALA A 88 23.44 -13.80 6.96
N THR A 89 23.08 -14.04 8.22
CA THR A 89 23.91 -14.74 9.20
C THR A 89 23.13 -15.88 9.82
N VAL A 90 23.82 -16.99 10.08
CA VAL A 90 23.24 -18.18 10.68
C VAL A 90 24.11 -18.62 11.85
N VAL A 91 23.48 -18.90 12.97
CA VAL A 91 24.11 -19.47 14.17
C VAL A 91 23.24 -20.61 14.67
N GLY A 92 23.85 -21.77 14.92
CA GLY A 92 23.17 -22.98 15.34
C GLY A 92 23.87 -23.67 16.51
N LYS A 93 23.11 -23.96 17.57
CA LYS A 93 23.60 -24.82 18.66
C LYS A 93 23.83 -26.24 18.14
N GLN A 94 24.80 -26.93 18.75
CA GLN A 94 24.97 -28.36 18.56
C GLN A 94 23.79 -29.09 19.23
N SER A 95 23.11 -29.97 18.50
CA SER A 95 22.11 -30.86 19.08
C SER A 95 22.78 -31.74 20.14
N SER A 96 22.22 -31.81 21.35
CA SER A 96 22.62 -32.79 22.34
C SER A 96 21.66 -33.98 22.33
N ALA A 97 22.15 -35.18 22.67
CA ALA A 97 21.33 -36.40 22.69
C ALA A 97 20.14 -36.34 23.69
N GLY A 98 20.14 -35.36 24.60
CA GLY A 98 19.04 -35.10 25.52
C GLY A 98 18.03 -34.06 25.03
N ASP A 99 18.30 -33.35 23.92
CA ASP A 99 17.42 -32.34 23.37
C ASP A 99 16.26 -33.01 22.63
N THR A 100 15.27 -33.45 23.40
CA THR A 100 13.99 -33.92 22.87
C THR A 100 13.10 -32.73 22.54
N ALA A 101 13.54 -31.79 21.70
CA ALA A 101 12.65 -30.71 21.29
C ALA A 101 11.51 -31.31 20.42
N ASP A 102 10.25 -31.15 20.85
CA ASP A 102 9.06 -31.60 20.11
C ASP A 102 8.89 -30.92 18.73
N PHE A 103 9.67 -29.89 18.47
CA PHE A 103 9.70 -29.11 17.25
C PHE A 103 11.14 -28.63 16.98
N MET A 104 11.44 -28.37 15.71
CA MET A 104 12.71 -27.76 15.31
C MET A 104 12.73 -26.26 15.70
N PRO A 105 13.58 -25.81 16.64
CA PRO A 105 13.61 -24.44 17.13
C PRO A 105 14.39 -23.53 16.16
N LEU A 106 13.73 -23.20 15.05
CA LEU A 106 14.23 -22.25 14.05
C LEU A 106 13.57 -20.88 14.25
N THR A 107 14.40 -19.86 14.42
CA THR A 107 13.98 -18.45 14.46
C THR A 107 14.58 -17.71 13.28
N VAL A 108 13.73 -17.14 12.43
CA VAL A 108 14.14 -16.29 11.31
C VAL A 108 13.66 -14.87 11.54
N ASP A 109 14.58 -13.92 11.39
CA ASP A 109 14.33 -12.49 11.56
C ASP A 109 14.88 -11.69 10.38
N PHE A 110 13.98 -11.13 9.57
CA PHE A 110 14.30 -10.09 8.60
C PHE A 110 14.20 -8.73 9.29
N GLN A 111 15.28 -7.96 9.24
CA GLN A 111 15.41 -6.69 9.97
C GLN A 111 15.77 -5.59 8.99
N GLN A 112 14.77 -4.87 8.49
CA GLN A 112 15.04 -3.65 7.74
C GLN A 112 15.75 -2.61 8.60
N SER A 113 16.61 -1.82 7.97
CA SER A 113 17.28 -0.71 8.62
C SER A 113 17.13 0.56 7.79
N ALA A 114 16.81 1.66 8.47
CA ALA A 114 16.72 2.97 7.87
C ALA A 114 18.07 3.43 7.30
N SER A 115 19.19 2.96 7.89
CA SER A 115 20.52 3.25 7.36
C SER A 115 20.77 2.62 5.99
N ALA A 116 20.09 1.52 5.65
CA ALA A 116 20.28 0.84 4.36
C ALA A 116 19.80 1.69 3.17
N ILE A 117 18.97 2.70 3.42
CA ILE A 117 18.52 3.70 2.43
C ILE A 117 19.05 5.12 2.75
N GLY A 118 19.99 5.25 3.69
CA GLY A 118 20.57 6.54 4.08
C GLY A 118 19.63 7.49 4.83
N ARG A 119 18.64 6.99 5.60
CA ARG A 119 17.70 7.85 6.37
C ARG A 119 17.71 7.55 7.88
N ILE A 120 17.27 8.53 8.67
CA ILE A 120 17.03 8.40 10.11
C ILE A 120 15.55 8.08 10.34
N PRO A 121 15.20 7.10 11.20
CA PRO A 121 13.80 6.82 11.55
C PRO A 121 13.04 8.07 12.04
N THR A 122 11.78 8.21 11.62
CA THR A 122 10.91 9.36 11.94
C THR A 122 10.27 9.27 13.33
N ASN A 123 10.33 8.11 13.98
CA ASN A 123 9.75 7.92 15.30
C ASN A 123 10.47 8.72 16.40
N TYR A 124 9.82 8.87 17.55
CA TYR A 124 10.32 9.65 18.70
C TYR A 124 11.74 9.26 19.14
N LEU A 125 12.09 7.97 19.04
CA LEU A 125 13.37 7.43 19.51
C LEU A 125 14.48 7.47 18.45
N ARG A 126 14.19 7.89 17.21
CA ARG A 126 15.14 7.96 16.08
C ARG A 126 15.93 6.66 15.84
N ARG A 127 15.31 5.52 16.16
CA ARG A 127 15.86 4.16 16.02
C ARG A 127 14.79 3.22 15.50
N GLU A 128 15.17 2.13 14.84
CA GLU A 128 14.22 1.11 14.43
C GLU A 128 13.45 0.58 15.65
N LEU A 129 12.12 0.67 15.60
CA LEU A 129 11.23 0.17 16.65
C LEU A 129 10.78 -1.25 16.32
N GLN A 130 9.74 -1.74 17.01
CA GLN A 130 9.17 -3.06 16.81
C GLN A 130 9.08 -3.44 15.32
N ARG A 131 9.26 -4.73 15.03
CA ARG A 131 9.26 -5.27 13.67
C ARG A 131 7.96 -4.94 12.97
N ASN A 132 8.06 -4.46 11.73
CA ASN A 132 6.90 -4.09 10.94
C ASN A 132 6.22 -5.35 10.39
N ASP A 133 4.97 -5.21 9.93
CA ASP A 133 4.23 -6.32 9.32
C ASP A 133 4.99 -6.90 8.11
N SER A 134 5.60 -6.03 7.30
CA SER A 134 6.44 -6.42 6.16
C SER A 134 7.66 -7.26 6.57
N ASP A 135 8.35 -6.89 7.65
CA ASP A 135 9.49 -7.64 8.21
C ASP A 135 9.06 -9.03 8.70
N ILE A 136 7.91 -9.11 9.38
CA ILE A 136 7.37 -10.37 9.89
C ILE A 136 6.97 -11.29 8.71
N LEU A 137 6.33 -10.73 7.68
CA LEU A 137 5.94 -11.48 6.48
C LEU A 137 7.16 -11.99 5.71
N ALA A 138 8.20 -11.16 5.53
CA ALA A 138 9.47 -11.57 4.93
C ALA A 138 10.15 -12.67 5.74
N SER A 139 10.18 -12.53 7.07
CA SER A 139 10.72 -13.54 7.99
C SER A 139 10.01 -14.90 7.83
N ARG A 140 8.67 -14.88 7.72
CA ARG A 140 7.87 -16.10 7.51
C ARG A 140 8.14 -16.75 6.17
N MET A 141 8.32 -15.94 5.13
CA MET A 141 8.60 -16.43 3.79
C MET A 141 9.93 -17.18 3.74
N ILE A 142 10.98 -16.60 4.34
CA ILE A 142 12.30 -17.24 4.44
C ILE A 142 12.22 -18.52 5.28
N ASP A 143 11.54 -18.47 6.43
CA ASP A 143 11.32 -19.64 7.31
C ASP A 143 10.66 -20.81 6.57
N ARG A 144 9.54 -20.55 5.88
CA ARG A 144 8.81 -21.55 5.07
C ARG A 144 9.68 -22.20 4.00
N SER A 145 10.59 -21.44 3.39
CA SER A 145 11.49 -21.96 2.35
C SER A 145 12.59 -22.85 2.90
N VAL A 146 13.19 -22.50 4.05
CA VAL A 146 14.38 -23.21 4.56
C VAL A 146 14.06 -24.36 5.51
N ARG A 147 12.96 -24.26 6.28
CA ARG A 147 12.56 -25.23 7.30
C ARG A 147 12.44 -26.68 6.78
N PRO A 148 11.84 -26.96 5.60
CA PRO A 148 11.65 -28.34 5.14
C PRO A 148 12.94 -29.06 4.76
N LEU A 149 14.06 -28.34 4.66
CA LEU A 149 15.37 -28.88 4.31
C LEU A 149 16.25 -29.16 5.55
N PHE A 150 15.76 -28.91 6.76
CA PHE A 150 16.44 -29.42 7.96
C PHE A 150 16.09 -30.89 8.16
N SER A 151 17.06 -31.68 8.63
CA SER A 151 16.85 -33.08 9.02
C SER A 151 15.70 -33.17 10.03
N LYS A 152 14.85 -34.20 9.87
CA LYS A 152 13.72 -34.46 10.79
C LYS A 152 14.18 -34.66 12.25
N HIS A 153 15.45 -35.03 12.46
CA HIS A 153 16.04 -35.31 13.76
C HIS A 153 16.81 -34.12 14.35
N TYR A 154 17.01 -33.06 13.58
CA TYR A 154 17.77 -31.91 14.03
C TYR A 154 16.97 -31.08 15.05
N SER A 155 17.47 -31.02 16.29
CA SER A 155 16.85 -30.28 17.40
C SER A 155 17.66 -29.06 17.86
N GLY A 156 18.79 -28.76 17.19
CA GLY A 156 19.62 -27.60 17.51
C GLY A 156 18.89 -26.28 17.29
N GLU A 157 18.87 -25.43 18.32
CA GLU A 157 18.35 -24.07 18.21
C GLU A 157 19.15 -23.29 17.17
N THR A 158 18.46 -22.84 16.12
CA THR A 158 19.05 -22.15 14.98
C THR A 158 18.42 -20.77 14.81
N GLN A 159 19.27 -19.75 14.73
CA GLN A 159 18.86 -18.37 14.47
C GLN A 159 19.40 -17.92 13.11
N ILE A 160 18.52 -17.32 12.32
CA ILE A 160 18.83 -16.70 11.03
C ILE A 160 18.46 -15.23 11.12
N ILE A 161 19.42 -14.34 10.85
CA ILE A 161 19.19 -12.90 10.78
C ILE A 161 19.53 -12.42 9.37
N CYS A 162 18.54 -11.81 8.71
CA CYS A 162 18.69 -11.13 7.43
C CYS A 162 18.63 -9.62 7.64
N LYS A 163 19.67 -8.91 7.22
CA LYS A 163 19.79 -7.45 7.36
C LYS A 163 20.18 -6.84 6.02
N PRO A 164 19.31 -6.02 5.40
CA PRO A 164 19.71 -5.19 4.27
C PRO A 164 20.83 -4.24 4.69
N LEU A 165 21.91 -4.22 3.91
CA LEU A 165 23.06 -3.34 4.09
C LEU A 165 22.91 -2.06 3.26
N ALA A 166 22.45 -2.22 2.02
CA ALA A 166 22.12 -1.16 1.09
C ALA A 166 20.84 -1.54 0.34
N ILE A 167 19.97 -0.58 0.08
CA ILE A 167 18.74 -0.76 -0.68
C ILE A 167 18.67 0.36 -1.70
N ASP A 168 18.70 -0.03 -2.97
CA ASP A 168 18.35 0.83 -4.09
C ASP A 168 16.81 0.89 -4.24
N ASP A 169 16.31 1.88 -4.98
CA ASP A 169 14.88 2.07 -5.24
C ASP A 169 14.25 0.83 -5.89
N ASP A 170 15.09 0.05 -6.56
CA ASP A 170 14.70 -0.87 -7.60
C ASP A 170 14.96 -2.34 -7.22
N GLY A 171 15.78 -2.62 -6.20
CA GLY A 171 16.07 -3.98 -5.73
C GLY A 171 15.04 -4.56 -4.76
N ASP A 172 14.87 -5.89 -4.78
CA ASP A 172 14.02 -6.63 -3.85
C ASP A 172 14.86 -7.25 -2.70
N PRO A 173 14.90 -6.61 -1.52
CA PRO A 173 15.71 -7.09 -0.41
C PRO A 173 15.18 -8.42 0.18
N VAL A 174 13.93 -8.79 -0.05
CA VAL A 174 13.36 -10.05 0.47
C VAL A 174 13.90 -11.25 -0.31
N ILE A 175 13.91 -11.18 -1.64
CA ILE A 175 14.46 -12.24 -2.51
C ILE A 175 15.96 -12.39 -2.30
N LEU A 176 16.70 -11.28 -2.19
CA LEU A 176 18.13 -11.33 -1.88
C LEU A 176 18.38 -11.91 -0.49
N GLY A 177 17.60 -11.53 0.53
CA GLY A 177 17.71 -12.10 1.88
C GLY A 177 17.44 -13.60 1.93
N LEU A 178 16.49 -14.10 1.13
CA LEU A 178 16.17 -15.52 1.03
C LEU A 178 17.33 -16.31 0.39
N ASN A 179 17.88 -15.81 -0.73
CA ASN A 179 19.05 -16.42 -1.37
C ASN A 179 20.32 -16.30 -0.51
N ALA A 180 20.51 -15.19 0.21
CA ALA A 180 21.59 -15.00 1.18
C ALA A 180 21.49 -15.99 2.33
N THR A 181 20.28 -16.24 2.83
CA THR A 181 20.03 -17.26 3.87
C THR A 181 20.42 -18.65 3.37
N SER A 182 20.03 -18.99 2.14
CA SER A 182 20.40 -20.26 1.51
C SER A 182 21.93 -20.41 1.44
N ALA A 183 22.62 -19.38 0.94
CA ALA A 183 24.08 -19.37 0.89
C ALA A 183 24.72 -19.49 2.29
N ALA A 184 24.26 -18.71 3.27
CA ALA A 184 24.78 -18.74 4.63
C ALA A 184 24.57 -20.12 5.30
N LEU A 185 23.40 -20.75 5.15
CA LEU A 185 23.15 -22.11 5.64
C LEU A 185 24.02 -23.15 4.93
N THR A 186 24.19 -23.04 3.60
CA THR A 186 25.06 -23.94 2.84
C THR A 186 26.52 -23.83 3.29
N LEU A 187 27.00 -22.61 3.54
CA LEU A 187 28.37 -22.34 3.99
C LEU A 187 28.62 -22.70 5.46
N SER A 188 27.56 -22.72 6.28
CA SER A 188 27.64 -23.13 7.67
C SER A 188 27.97 -24.61 7.82
N ASP A 189 28.35 -25.01 9.02
CA ASP A 189 28.50 -26.41 9.41
C ASP A 189 27.17 -27.04 9.89
N ILE A 190 26.05 -26.33 9.88
CA ILE A 190 24.75 -26.85 10.36
C ILE A 190 24.20 -27.90 9.37
N PRO A 191 23.68 -29.06 9.86
CA PRO A 191 23.02 -30.07 9.03
C PRO A 191 21.78 -29.52 8.32
N TRP A 192 21.90 -29.27 7.01
CA TRP A 192 20.83 -28.70 6.18
C TRP A 192 20.99 -29.19 4.73
N GLU A 193 19.91 -29.70 4.15
CA GLU A 193 19.86 -30.41 2.86
C GLU A 193 19.65 -29.48 1.65
N GLY A 194 20.11 -28.23 1.76
CA GLY A 194 20.13 -27.29 0.64
C GLY A 194 21.31 -27.50 -0.32
N PRO A 195 21.61 -26.52 -1.20
CA PRO A 195 20.99 -25.19 -1.26
C PRO A 195 19.59 -25.18 -1.88
N LEU A 196 18.87 -24.11 -1.63
CA LEU A 196 17.71 -23.69 -2.42
C LEU A 196 18.03 -22.41 -3.20
N GLY A 197 17.22 -22.10 -4.20
CA GLY A 197 17.17 -20.77 -4.80
C GLY A 197 15.75 -20.23 -4.77
N ALA A 198 15.58 -18.90 -4.78
CA ALA A 198 14.28 -18.27 -4.91
C ALA A 198 14.32 -17.07 -5.85
N VAL A 199 13.22 -16.87 -6.56
CA VAL A 199 13.03 -15.75 -7.48
C VAL A 199 11.60 -15.21 -7.37
N ARG A 200 11.42 -13.95 -7.76
CA ARG A 200 10.11 -13.35 -8.00
C ARG A 200 9.83 -13.38 -9.50
N VAL A 201 8.61 -13.68 -9.90
CA VAL A 201 8.16 -13.73 -11.29
C VAL A 201 6.94 -12.83 -11.43
N ALA A 202 6.99 -11.94 -12.42
CA ALA A 202 5.92 -11.03 -12.78
C ALA A 202 5.38 -11.31 -14.17
N LEU A 203 4.14 -10.88 -14.39
CA LEU A 203 3.50 -10.83 -15.71
C LEU A 203 3.19 -9.37 -16.06
N ILE A 204 3.94 -8.79 -16.98
CA ILE A 204 3.84 -7.37 -17.40
C ILE A 204 3.55 -7.38 -18.89
N ASP A 205 2.44 -6.77 -19.31
CA ASP A 205 1.99 -6.80 -20.71
C ASP A 205 1.92 -8.22 -21.33
N ASN A 206 1.58 -9.21 -20.49
CA ASN A 206 1.61 -10.66 -20.77
C ASN A 206 3.00 -11.30 -20.97
N GLU A 207 4.09 -10.56 -20.79
CA GLU A 207 5.46 -11.08 -20.78
C GLU A 207 5.91 -11.49 -19.37
N ILE A 208 6.65 -12.60 -19.31
CA ILE A 208 7.14 -13.16 -18.05
C ILE A 208 8.48 -12.53 -17.72
N VAL A 209 8.56 -11.82 -16.60
CA VAL A 209 9.78 -11.16 -16.13
C VAL A 209 10.23 -11.78 -14.81
N VAL A 210 11.48 -12.21 -14.73
CA VAL A 210 12.09 -12.76 -13.50
C VAL A 210 12.82 -11.63 -12.77
N ASN A 211 12.65 -11.56 -11.45
CA ASN A 211 13.15 -10.50 -10.56
C ASN A 211 12.90 -9.07 -11.10
N PRO A 212 11.63 -8.72 -11.36
CA PRO A 212 11.24 -7.39 -11.86
C PRO A 212 11.61 -6.26 -10.88
N SER A 213 11.80 -5.07 -11.42
CA SER A 213 11.97 -3.84 -10.64
C SER A 213 10.73 -3.49 -9.82
N ARG A 214 10.90 -2.68 -8.75
CA ARG A 214 9.74 -2.14 -8.01
C ARG A 214 8.82 -1.29 -8.88
N LYS A 215 9.38 -0.56 -9.86
CA LYS A 215 8.60 0.21 -10.85
C LYS A 215 7.76 -0.73 -11.73
N ASN A 216 8.38 -1.79 -12.25
CA ASN A 216 7.76 -2.81 -13.11
C ASN A 216 6.69 -3.62 -12.37
N MET A 217 6.85 -3.83 -11.07
CA MET A 217 5.83 -4.51 -10.25
C MET A 217 4.50 -3.76 -10.19
N LYS A 218 4.46 -2.43 -10.39
CA LYS A 218 3.22 -1.65 -10.34
C LYS A 218 2.28 -1.96 -11.50
N SER A 219 2.81 -2.27 -12.68
CA SER A 219 2.03 -2.68 -13.86
C SER A 219 1.83 -4.20 -13.95
N SER A 220 2.31 -4.97 -12.97
CA SER A 220 2.25 -6.42 -13.05
C SER A 220 0.90 -7.00 -12.59
N SER A 221 0.35 -7.88 -13.41
CA SER A 221 -0.84 -8.67 -13.09
C SER A 221 -0.56 -9.86 -12.15
N LEU A 222 0.70 -10.22 -11.94
CA LEU A 222 1.14 -11.36 -11.12
C LEU A 222 2.37 -10.98 -10.27
N ASP A 223 2.34 -11.29 -8.99
CA ASP A 223 3.49 -11.29 -8.09
C ASP A 223 3.66 -12.70 -7.53
N LEU A 224 4.55 -13.48 -8.15
CA LEU A 224 4.81 -14.88 -7.79
C LEU A 224 6.21 -15.02 -7.22
N ILE A 225 6.32 -15.38 -5.94
CA ILE A 225 7.58 -15.80 -5.34
C ILE A 225 7.62 -17.32 -5.31
N ILE A 226 8.67 -17.90 -5.88
CA ILE A 226 8.90 -19.33 -5.90
C ILE A 226 10.27 -19.65 -5.32
N ALA A 227 10.33 -20.65 -4.45
CA ALA A 227 11.58 -21.25 -3.98
C ALA A 227 11.63 -22.73 -4.39
N GLY A 228 12.81 -23.17 -4.82
CA GLY A 228 13.04 -24.53 -5.30
C GLY A 228 14.43 -25.05 -4.92
N CYS A 229 14.57 -26.37 -4.91
CA CYS A 229 15.82 -27.07 -4.66
C CYS A 229 16.10 -28.10 -5.77
N ASP A 230 17.21 -28.84 -5.64
CA ASP A 230 17.63 -29.87 -6.61
C ASP A 230 17.64 -29.34 -8.06
N TYR A 231 18.36 -28.24 -8.28
CA TYR A 231 18.48 -27.57 -9.59
C TYR A 231 17.14 -27.23 -10.26
N GLY A 232 16.14 -26.86 -9.45
CA GLY A 232 14.80 -26.49 -9.94
C GLY A 232 13.89 -27.68 -10.26
N LYS A 233 14.29 -28.92 -9.92
CA LYS A 233 13.45 -30.12 -10.10
C LYS A 233 12.38 -30.29 -9.02
N ARG A 234 12.55 -29.62 -7.88
CA ARG A 234 11.60 -29.67 -6.76
C ARG A 234 11.24 -28.26 -6.30
N ILE A 235 9.94 -28.03 -6.08
CA ILE A 235 9.39 -26.79 -5.52
C ILE A 235 9.30 -26.96 -4.01
N LEU A 236 9.72 -25.93 -3.26
CA LEU A 236 9.64 -25.88 -1.79
C LEU A 236 8.51 -24.99 -1.30
N MET A 237 8.36 -23.82 -1.92
CA MET A 237 7.44 -22.79 -1.47
C MET A 237 6.94 -21.97 -2.66
N ILE A 238 5.66 -21.61 -2.62
CA ILE A 238 5.03 -20.65 -3.53
C ILE A 238 4.29 -19.62 -2.68
N ASP A 239 4.43 -18.34 -3.02
CA ASP A 239 3.60 -17.24 -2.51
C ASP A 239 3.16 -16.38 -3.69
N MET A 240 1.86 -16.31 -3.95
CA MET A 240 1.32 -15.65 -5.14
C MET A 240 0.26 -14.61 -4.78
N ASP A 241 0.34 -13.46 -5.43
CA ASP A 241 -0.69 -12.42 -5.50
C ASP A 241 -0.95 -12.10 -6.98
N GLY A 242 -2.15 -12.38 -7.48
CA GLY A 242 -2.45 -12.32 -8.91
C GLY A 242 -3.83 -11.76 -9.22
N CYS A 243 -3.99 -11.24 -10.44
CA CYS A 243 -5.27 -10.79 -10.97
C CYS A 243 -5.86 -11.87 -11.89
N LYS A 244 -6.65 -12.80 -11.32
CA LYS A 244 -7.40 -13.85 -12.06
C LYS A 244 -6.51 -14.63 -13.04
N ILE A 245 -5.40 -15.15 -12.55
CA ILE A 245 -4.36 -15.80 -13.37
C ILE A 245 -4.82 -17.19 -13.82
N GLU A 246 -4.77 -17.44 -15.13
CA GLU A 246 -5.12 -18.72 -15.71
C GLU A 246 -4.05 -19.80 -15.47
N THR A 247 -4.48 -21.06 -15.33
CA THR A 247 -3.60 -22.23 -15.09
C THR A 247 -2.45 -22.34 -16.10
N GLY A 248 -2.74 -22.08 -17.39
CA GLY A 248 -1.73 -22.17 -18.46
C GLY A 248 -0.62 -21.12 -18.34
N LYS A 249 -0.97 -19.87 -18.01
CA LYS A 249 -0.01 -18.79 -17.77
C LYS A 249 0.80 -19.06 -16.51
N PHE A 250 0.14 -19.50 -15.43
CA PHE A 250 0.79 -19.87 -14.18
C PHE A 250 1.86 -20.95 -14.39
N SER A 251 1.55 -22.02 -15.14
CA SER A 251 2.50 -23.08 -15.47
C SER A 251 3.75 -22.58 -16.22
N LYS A 252 3.60 -21.61 -17.13
CA LYS A 252 4.75 -20.98 -17.81
C LYS A 252 5.61 -20.19 -16.83
N CYS A 253 5.00 -19.45 -15.90
CA CYS A 253 5.70 -18.67 -14.88
C CYS A 253 6.51 -19.57 -13.93
N ILE A 254 5.93 -20.70 -13.49
CA ILE A 254 6.64 -21.69 -12.66
C ILE A 254 7.89 -22.21 -13.38
N ARG A 255 7.76 -22.58 -14.66
CA ARG A 255 8.90 -23.09 -15.45
C ARG A 255 10.02 -22.06 -15.58
N ALA A 256 9.69 -20.81 -15.90
CA ALA A 256 10.67 -19.73 -15.97
C ALA A 256 11.38 -19.50 -14.62
N GLY A 257 10.63 -19.49 -13.52
CA GLY A 257 11.20 -19.32 -12.18
C GLY A 257 12.13 -20.47 -11.78
N LEU A 258 11.74 -21.72 -12.05
CA LEU A 258 12.57 -22.90 -11.76
C LEU A 258 13.86 -22.94 -12.59
N GLN A 259 13.81 -22.48 -13.84
CA GLN A 259 14.99 -22.33 -14.68
C GLN A 259 15.99 -21.35 -14.06
N ALA A 260 15.53 -20.16 -13.65
CA ALA A 260 16.38 -19.17 -12.98
C ALA A 260 16.96 -19.69 -11.65
N ILE A 261 16.16 -20.41 -10.86
CA ILE A 261 16.61 -21.05 -9.61
C ILE A 261 17.77 -22.02 -9.84
N SER A 262 17.79 -22.74 -10.96
CA SER A 262 18.88 -23.68 -11.27
C SER A 262 20.25 -22.98 -11.35
N HIS A 263 20.30 -21.77 -11.91
CA HIS A 263 21.52 -20.96 -12.00
C HIS A 263 21.97 -20.44 -10.62
N LEU A 264 21.02 -20.03 -9.77
CA LEU A 264 21.31 -19.58 -8.40
C LEU A 264 21.90 -20.72 -7.54
N ILE A 265 21.29 -21.91 -7.61
CA ILE A 265 21.80 -23.11 -6.93
C ILE A 265 23.22 -23.44 -7.39
N GLN A 266 23.50 -23.34 -8.69
CA GLN A 266 24.83 -23.56 -9.23
C GLN A 266 25.85 -22.56 -8.66
N ALA A 267 25.49 -21.28 -8.56
CA ALA A 267 26.36 -20.26 -7.98
C ALA A 267 26.63 -20.49 -6.49
N ILE A 268 25.60 -20.81 -5.70
CA ILE A 268 25.75 -21.11 -4.26
C ILE A 268 26.68 -22.32 -4.06
N ASN A 269 26.55 -23.37 -4.88
CA ASN A 269 27.45 -24.52 -4.81
C ASN A 269 28.91 -24.15 -5.17
N LYS A 270 29.14 -23.27 -6.15
CA LYS A 270 30.49 -22.76 -6.44
C LYS A 270 31.09 -22.01 -5.24
N VAL A 271 30.30 -21.18 -4.54
CA VAL A 271 30.78 -20.50 -3.31
C VAL A 271 31.08 -21.52 -2.21
N LYS A 272 30.22 -22.54 -2.05
CA LYS A 272 30.43 -23.65 -1.11
C LYS A 272 31.74 -24.39 -1.36
N ASP A 273 32.07 -24.68 -2.61
CA ASP A 273 33.31 -25.38 -2.96
C ASP A 273 34.56 -24.56 -2.63
N LEU A 274 34.44 -23.22 -2.60
CA LEU A 274 35.54 -22.30 -2.27
C LEU A 274 35.73 -22.07 -0.76
N CYS A 275 34.65 -21.96 0.01
CA CYS A 275 34.73 -21.55 1.43
C CYS A 275 33.70 -22.20 2.37
N GLY A 276 33.00 -23.25 1.94
CA GLY A 276 32.03 -23.97 2.75
C GLY A 276 32.67 -24.75 3.90
N ARG A 277 32.04 -24.73 5.08
CA ARG A 277 32.47 -25.53 6.22
C ARG A 277 31.97 -26.97 6.10
N GLN A 278 32.73 -27.91 6.68
CA GLN A 278 32.27 -29.29 6.79
C GLN A 278 31.06 -29.35 7.72
N LYS A 279 29.99 -30.04 7.29
CA LYS A 279 28.78 -30.22 8.09
C LYS A 279 29.09 -31.00 9.38
N ARG A 280 28.60 -30.53 10.52
CA ARG A 280 28.61 -31.26 11.79
C ARG A 280 27.77 -32.52 11.63
N GLN A 281 28.12 -33.57 12.38
CA GLN A 281 27.26 -34.75 12.47
C GLN A 281 26.03 -34.42 13.32
N ASP A 282 24.86 -34.80 12.84
CA ASP A 282 23.63 -34.76 13.60
C ASP A 282 23.61 -35.97 14.55
N VAL A 283 23.87 -35.72 15.84
CA VAL A 283 23.96 -36.79 16.86
C VAL A 283 22.60 -37.49 17.04
N ASN A 284 21.51 -36.83 16.67
CA ASN A 284 20.16 -37.41 16.71
C ASN A 284 19.80 -38.20 15.45
N GLY A 285 20.64 -38.15 14.41
CA GLY A 285 20.44 -38.89 13.17
C GLY A 285 20.74 -40.39 13.31
N GLU A 286 21.40 -40.81 14.39
CA GLU A 286 21.51 -42.24 14.70
C GLU A 286 20.12 -42.79 15.01
N ILE A 287 19.73 -43.84 14.29
CA ILE A 287 18.46 -44.54 14.46
C ILE A 287 18.29 -44.87 15.95
N ASP A 288 17.35 -44.21 16.63
CA ASP A 288 17.00 -44.54 18.01
C ASP A 288 16.25 -45.87 18.01
N ILE A 289 17.02 -46.97 18.06
CA ILE A 289 16.52 -48.35 18.07
C ILE A 289 15.46 -48.53 19.17
N ASP A 290 15.63 -47.85 20.31
CA ASP A 290 14.67 -47.90 21.40
C ASP A 290 13.37 -47.16 21.06
N MET A 291 13.42 -46.04 20.32
CA MET A 291 12.20 -45.38 19.82
C MET A 291 11.46 -46.25 18.80
N ILE A 292 12.17 -46.94 17.91
CA ILE A 292 11.56 -47.87 16.96
C ILE A 292 10.88 -49.03 17.70
N ALA A 293 11.60 -49.67 18.62
CA ALA A 293 11.06 -50.77 19.43
C ALA A 293 9.85 -50.32 20.25
N LEU A 294 9.90 -49.13 20.85
CA LEU A 294 8.78 -48.54 21.59
C LEU A 294 7.58 -48.24 20.68
N MET A 295 7.82 -47.77 19.44
CA MET A 295 6.75 -47.52 18.47
C MET A 295 6.09 -48.83 18.01
N GLU A 296 6.87 -49.88 17.78
CA GLU A 296 6.36 -51.23 17.47
C GLU A 296 5.55 -51.81 18.63
N GLU A 297 6.04 -51.66 19.86
CA GLU A 297 5.32 -52.08 21.07
C GLU A 297 3.97 -51.34 21.20
N MET A 298 3.97 -50.01 21.06
CA MET A 298 2.73 -49.22 21.06
C MET A 298 1.78 -49.63 19.92
N GLN A 299 2.31 -49.88 18.72
CA GLN A 299 1.51 -50.34 17.56
C GLN A 299 0.83 -51.68 17.84
N ILE A 300 1.50 -52.62 18.52
CA ILE A 300 0.91 -53.91 18.93
C ILE A 300 -0.17 -53.68 20.01
N LEU A 301 0.09 -52.80 20.97
CA LEU A 301 -0.78 -52.59 22.13
C LEU A 301 -2.06 -51.81 21.80
N CYS A 302 -1.98 -50.78 20.97
CA CYS A 302 -3.08 -49.85 20.73
C CYS A 302 -3.40 -49.58 19.25
N GLY A 303 -2.66 -50.17 18.30
CA GLY A 303 -2.79 -49.86 16.88
C GLY A 303 -4.18 -50.11 16.29
N ASN A 304 -4.85 -51.21 16.69
CA ASN A 304 -6.22 -51.50 16.25
C ASN A 304 -7.23 -50.51 16.85
N GLN A 305 -7.14 -50.23 18.15
CA GLN A 305 -8.00 -49.24 18.81
C GLN A 305 -7.83 -47.85 18.18
N LEU A 306 -6.59 -47.48 17.88
CA LEU A 306 -6.28 -46.23 17.21
C LEU A 306 -6.85 -46.20 15.78
N TYR A 307 -6.71 -47.28 15.02
CA TYR A 307 -7.32 -47.39 13.69
C TYR A 307 -8.85 -47.24 13.76
N ASP A 308 -9.51 -47.89 14.71
CA ASP A 308 -10.96 -47.80 14.90
C ASP A 308 -11.38 -46.37 15.26
N ILE A 309 -10.67 -45.69 16.16
CA ILE A 309 -10.91 -44.28 16.50
C ILE A 309 -10.73 -43.37 15.28
N LEU A 310 -9.68 -43.57 14.49
CA LEU A 310 -9.36 -42.72 13.34
C LEU A 310 -10.29 -42.94 12.15
N THR A 311 -10.89 -44.13 12.02
CA THR A 311 -11.81 -44.50 10.92
C THR A 311 -13.28 -44.39 11.29
N ASN A 312 -13.61 -44.17 12.57
CA ASN A 312 -14.98 -43.95 13.00
C ASN A 312 -15.49 -42.57 12.52
N ILE A 313 -16.49 -42.62 11.63
CA ILE A 313 -17.11 -41.44 10.99
C ILE A 313 -17.98 -40.64 11.99
N GLU A 314 -18.45 -41.26 13.07
CA GLU A 314 -19.26 -40.59 14.10
C GLU A 314 -18.44 -39.61 14.95
N HIS A 315 -17.10 -39.70 14.91
CA HIS A 315 -16.24 -38.77 15.62
C HIS A 315 -16.17 -37.41 14.91
N ASP A 316 -16.59 -36.36 15.62
CA ASP A 316 -16.23 -34.98 15.31
C ASP A 316 -14.78 -34.66 15.75
N LYS A 317 -14.29 -33.43 15.54
CA LYS A 317 -12.97 -33.00 16.01
C LYS A 317 -12.75 -33.31 17.50
N LEU A 318 -13.63 -32.83 18.37
CA LEU A 318 -13.39 -32.85 19.82
C LEU A 318 -13.49 -34.27 20.39
N SER A 319 -14.47 -35.05 19.96
CA SER A 319 -14.60 -36.46 20.38
C SER A 319 -13.42 -37.30 19.90
N ARG A 320 -12.92 -37.09 18.68
CA ARG A 320 -11.69 -37.74 18.19
C ARG A 320 -10.48 -37.35 19.01
N ASP A 321 -10.27 -36.05 19.23
CA ASP A 321 -9.14 -35.53 20.02
C ASP A 321 -9.15 -36.11 21.45
N ARG A 322 -10.32 -36.18 22.08
CA ARG A 322 -10.49 -36.80 23.42
C ARG A 322 -10.21 -38.30 23.40
N ALA A 323 -10.71 -39.03 22.39
CA ALA A 323 -10.49 -40.47 22.29
C ALA A 323 -9.00 -40.80 22.07
N VAL A 324 -8.32 -40.07 21.18
CA VAL A 324 -6.88 -40.21 20.95
C VAL A 324 -6.08 -39.82 22.20
N SER A 325 -6.44 -38.73 22.89
CA SER A 325 -5.78 -38.31 24.12
C SER A 325 -5.94 -39.36 25.23
N ALA A 326 -7.15 -39.88 25.44
CA ALA A 326 -7.41 -40.91 26.44
C ALA A 326 -6.64 -42.19 26.16
N LEU A 327 -6.52 -42.59 24.89
CA LEU A 327 -5.69 -43.71 24.47
C LEU A 327 -4.21 -43.44 24.76
N GLY A 328 -3.73 -42.23 24.45
CA GLY A 328 -2.36 -41.80 24.76
C GLY A 328 -2.06 -41.84 26.25
N ASP A 329 -2.93 -41.27 27.09
CA ASP A 329 -2.77 -41.27 28.54
C ASP A 329 -2.75 -42.70 29.11
N HIS A 330 -3.59 -43.60 28.58
CA HIS A 330 -3.55 -45.02 28.94
C HIS A 330 -2.21 -45.67 28.58
N MET A 331 -1.65 -45.34 27.41
CA MET A 331 -0.33 -45.83 26.99
C MET A 331 0.81 -45.25 27.81
N PHE A 332 0.72 -43.98 28.21
CA PHE A 332 1.71 -43.36 29.08
C PHE A 332 1.74 -44.00 30.45
N GLU A 333 0.58 -44.28 31.06
CA GLU A 333 0.54 -44.99 32.34
C GLU A 333 1.05 -46.43 32.26
N LYS A 334 0.74 -47.13 31.16
CA LYS A 334 1.18 -48.52 30.95
C LYS A 334 2.68 -48.63 30.69
N LEU A 335 3.27 -47.66 29.99
CA LEU A 335 4.68 -47.68 29.56
C LEU A 335 5.56 -46.69 30.34
N LYS A 336 5.07 -46.11 31.45
CA LYS A 336 5.83 -45.13 32.25
C LYS A 336 7.18 -45.62 32.76
N GLU A 337 7.31 -46.92 33.00
CA GLU A 337 8.56 -47.54 33.46
C GLU A 337 9.54 -47.83 32.30
N ARG A 338 9.06 -47.82 31.05
CA ARG A 338 9.85 -48.14 29.86
C ARG A 338 10.66 -46.94 29.36
N SER A 339 10.14 -45.72 29.47
CA SER A 339 10.78 -44.53 28.92
C SER A 339 10.32 -43.24 29.58
N THR A 340 10.94 -42.12 29.22
CA THR A 340 10.55 -40.81 29.77
C THR A 340 9.17 -40.38 29.24
N PRO A 341 8.37 -39.62 30.03
CA PRO A 341 7.06 -39.13 29.57
C PRO A 341 7.13 -38.37 28.24
N HIS A 342 8.24 -37.65 28.03
CA HIS A 342 8.49 -36.93 26.79
C HIS A 342 8.67 -37.88 25.60
N LYS A 343 9.54 -38.90 25.73
CA LYS A 343 9.79 -39.88 24.65
C LYS A 343 8.51 -40.67 24.34
N LEU A 344 7.75 -41.06 25.37
CA LEU A 344 6.45 -41.74 25.19
C LEU A 344 5.44 -40.87 24.40
N ARG A 345 5.28 -39.60 24.78
CA ARG A 345 4.39 -38.65 24.08
C ARG A 345 4.79 -38.44 22.62
N HIS A 346 6.09 -38.27 22.39
CA HIS A 346 6.63 -38.11 21.05
C HIS A 346 6.40 -39.34 20.18
N THR A 347 6.70 -40.54 20.69
CA THR A 347 6.48 -41.81 19.99
C THR A 347 5.00 -42.04 19.68
N PHE A 348 4.12 -41.80 20.65
CA PHE A 348 2.67 -41.92 20.44
C PHE A 348 2.16 -40.95 19.37
N LYS A 349 2.65 -39.69 19.36
CA LYS A 349 2.31 -38.71 18.33
C LYS A 349 2.75 -39.15 16.93
N ASN A 350 3.94 -39.74 16.80
CA ASN A 350 4.44 -40.29 15.53
C ASN A 350 3.62 -41.51 15.09
N LEU A 351 3.22 -42.37 16.04
CA LEU A 351 2.32 -43.49 15.79
C LEU A 351 0.98 -43.02 15.24
N VAL A 352 0.34 -42.02 15.87
CA VAL A 352 -0.92 -41.41 15.38
C VAL A 352 -0.77 -40.89 13.95
N LYS A 353 0.34 -40.19 13.65
CA LYS A 353 0.62 -39.72 12.29
C LYS A 353 0.74 -40.89 11.30
N ARG A 354 1.49 -41.94 11.65
CA ARG A 354 1.66 -43.14 10.80
C ARG A 354 0.32 -43.86 10.58
N SER A 355 -0.41 -44.16 11.66
CA SER A 355 -1.69 -44.88 11.59
C SER A 355 -2.72 -44.15 10.76
N LEU A 356 -2.76 -42.81 10.81
CA LEU A 356 -3.65 -42.02 9.97
C LEU A 356 -3.31 -42.13 8.48
N ARG A 357 -2.02 -42.07 8.13
CA ARG A 357 -1.57 -42.24 6.75
C ARG A 357 -1.92 -43.64 6.25
N ASP A 358 -1.60 -44.66 7.03
CA ASP A 358 -1.92 -46.06 6.69
C ASP A 358 -3.43 -46.27 6.53
N ALA A 359 -4.24 -45.69 7.43
CA ALA A 359 -5.70 -45.77 7.34
C ALA A 359 -6.23 -45.11 6.07
N LEU A 360 -5.70 -43.95 5.69
CA LEU A 360 -6.08 -43.24 4.48
C LEU A 360 -5.77 -44.05 3.22
N PHE A 361 -4.60 -44.68 3.14
CA PHE A 361 -4.22 -45.53 2.00
C PHE A 361 -4.91 -46.91 1.99
N LYS A 362 -5.29 -47.45 3.15
CA LYS A 362 -5.98 -48.76 3.26
C LYS A 362 -7.48 -48.65 2.98
N SER A 363 -8.14 -47.64 3.51
CA SER A 363 -9.61 -47.49 3.42
C SER A 363 -10.07 -46.74 2.17
N GLU A 364 -9.15 -46.03 1.49
CA GLU A 364 -9.45 -45.05 0.43
C GLU A 364 -10.52 -44.01 0.85
N ARG A 365 -10.63 -43.77 2.16
CA ARG A 365 -11.55 -42.84 2.79
C ARG A 365 -10.81 -42.01 3.81
N ARG A 366 -11.34 -40.81 4.06
CA ARG A 366 -10.81 -39.89 5.07
C ARG A 366 -11.41 -40.21 6.44
N CYS A 367 -10.80 -39.68 7.49
CA CYS A 367 -11.24 -39.89 8.89
C CYS A 367 -12.66 -39.41 9.20
N ASP A 368 -13.25 -38.59 8.33
CA ASP A 368 -14.63 -38.10 8.38
C ASP A 368 -15.54 -38.72 7.31
N GLY A 369 -15.07 -39.78 6.63
CA GLY A 369 -15.83 -40.53 5.61
C GLY A 369 -15.82 -39.93 4.19
N ARG A 370 -15.31 -38.71 4.03
CA ARG A 370 -15.25 -38.03 2.73
C ARG A 370 -14.36 -38.75 1.72
N LYS A 371 -14.66 -38.56 0.43
CA LYS A 371 -13.72 -38.85 -0.65
C LYS A 371 -12.58 -37.83 -0.68
N PHE A 372 -11.52 -38.14 -1.43
CA PHE A 372 -10.35 -37.27 -1.55
C PHE A 372 -10.64 -35.93 -2.24
N ASP A 373 -11.65 -35.87 -3.11
CA ASP A 373 -12.05 -34.69 -3.87
C ASP A 373 -13.24 -33.92 -3.26
N GLU A 374 -13.74 -34.35 -2.11
CA GLU A 374 -14.99 -33.86 -1.50
C GLU A 374 -14.79 -32.73 -0.48
N LEU A 375 -15.59 -31.68 -0.58
CA LEU A 375 -15.65 -30.57 0.38
C LEU A 375 -16.40 -30.98 1.65
N ARG A 376 -16.08 -30.37 2.80
CA ARG A 376 -16.96 -30.42 3.97
C ARG A 376 -18.26 -29.68 3.71
N PRO A 377 -19.34 -29.99 4.45
CA PRO A 377 -20.59 -29.22 4.40
C PRO A 377 -20.35 -27.73 4.62
N VAL A 378 -20.99 -26.89 3.82
CA VAL A 378 -20.87 -25.42 3.88
C VAL A 378 -22.21 -24.81 4.27
N ASP A 379 -22.21 -23.95 5.29
CA ASP A 379 -23.34 -23.12 5.70
C ASP A 379 -22.94 -21.63 5.62
N ILE A 380 -23.84 -20.80 5.12
CA ILE A 380 -23.58 -19.37 4.87
C ILE A 380 -24.75 -18.56 5.41
N LYS A 381 -24.45 -17.59 6.28
CA LYS A 381 -25.43 -16.60 6.75
C LYS A 381 -24.96 -15.21 6.38
N MET A 382 -25.86 -14.43 5.81
CA MET A 382 -25.61 -13.05 5.37
C MET A 382 -26.33 -12.06 6.30
N ASP A 383 -25.89 -10.80 6.34
CA ASP A 383 -26.57 -9.69 7.02
C ASP A 383 -26.95 -9.97 8.48
N LEU A 384 -26.02 -10.54 9.26
CA LEU A 384 -26.28 -10.95 10.64
C LEU A 384 -26.68 -9.77 11.55
N TYR A 385 -26.11 -8.59 11.31
CA TYR A 385 -26.34 -7.42 12.14
C TYR A 385 -26.61 -6.18 11.28
N LYS A 386 -27.82 -5.63 11.43
CA LYS A 386 -28.31 -4.45 10.68
C LYS A 386 -27.43 -3.20 10.81
N LYS A 387 -26.66 -3.08 11.89
CA LYS A 387 -25.79 -1.92 12.14
C LYS A 387 -24.47 -1.98 11.38
N LEU A 388 -23.99 -3.17 11.03
CA LEU A 388 -22.74 -3.34 10.31
C LEU A 388 -22.92 -2.98 8.82
N HIS A 389 -21.92 -2.39 8.19
CA HIS A 389 -22.01 -2.02 6.77
C HIS A 389 -22.14 -3.26 5.88
N GLY A 390 -21.37 -4.31 6.18
CA GLY A 390 -21.54 -5.65 5.61
C GLY A 390 -21.09 -6.72 6.59
N SER A 391 -21.73 -7.88 6.53
CA SER A 391 -21.38 -9.02 7.38
C SER A 391 -21.75 -10.36 6.75
N ALA A 392 -20.91 -11.36 6.96
CA ALA A 392 -21.18 -12.74 6.57
C ALA A 392 -20.57 -13.71 7.59
N LEU A 393 -21.31 -14.78 7.92
CA LEU A 393 -20.82 -15.91 8.69
C LEU A 393 -20.68 -17.08 7.73
N PHE A 394 -19.45 -17.50 7.50
CA PHE A 394 -19.13 -18.62 6.63
C PHE A 394 -18.66 -19.80 7.47
N GLN A 395 -19.33 -20.94 7.32
CA GLN A 395 -18.98 -22.18 8.00
C GLN A 395 -18.69 -23.28 6.98
N ARG A 396 -17.54 -23.93 7.11
CA ARG A 396 -17.14 -25.11 6.31
C ARG A 396 -16.69 -26.22 7.25
N GLY A 397 -17.57 -27.20 7.48
CA GLY A 397 -17.45 -28.15 8.57
C GLY A 397 -17.30 -27.44 9.92
N GLN A 398 -16.30 -27.83 10.70
CA GLN A 398 -15.95 -27.21 11.99
C GLN A 398 -14.93 -26.07 11.84
N THR A 399 -15.04 -25.29 10.76
CA THR A 399 -14.26 -24.05 10.56
C THR A 399 -15.24 -22.93 10.27
N GLN A 400 -15.31 -21.94 11.15
CA GLN A 400 -16.30 -20.86 11.10
C GLN A 400 -15.59 -19.51 11.19
N VAL A 401 -15.90 -18.62 10.26
CA VAL A 401 -15.34 -17.26 10.21
C VAL A 401 -16.46 -16.25 10.07
N PHE A 402 -16.43 -15.24 10.93
CA PHE A 402 -17.29 -14.07 10.85
C PHE A 402 -16.53 -12.92 10.18
N GLY A 403 -16.98 -12.55 8.98
CA GLY A 403 -16.46 -11.42 8.22
C GLY A 403 -17.30 -10.18 8.46
N THR A 404 -16.66 -9.06 8.80
CA THR A 404 -17.32 -7.75 8.98
C THR A 404 -16.60 -6.68 8.15
N VAL A 405 -17.37 -5.93 7.36
CA VAL A 405 -16.87 -4.80 6.55
C VAL A 405 -17.21 -3.49 7.23
N THR A 406 -16.24 -2.58 7.27
CA THR A 406 -16.38 -1.19 7.73
C THR A 406 -15.80 -0.25 6.68
N PHE A 407 -16.47 0.88 6.47
CA PHE A 407 -16.06 1.92 5.54
C PHE A 407 -15.64 3.16 6.32
N ASP A 408 -14.59 3.85 5.86
CA ASP A 408 -14.15 5.15 6.36
C ASP A 408 -13.68 6.03 5.18
N ALA A 409 -13.36 7.30 5.44
CA ALA A 409 -12.86 8.23 4.46
C ALA A 409 -11.52 7.75 3.85
N PRO A 410 -11.25 8.04 2.56
CA PRO A 410 -9.96 7.75 1.93
C PRO A 410 -8.75 8.36 2.64
N SER A 411 -8.93 9.42 3.42
CA SER A 411 -7.87 10.04 4.24
C SER A 411 -7.40 9.15 5.39
N THR A 412 -8.21 8.19 5.86
CA THR A 412 -7.81 7.18 6.86
C THR A 412 -6.92 6.09 6.25
N ALA A 413 -6.87 5.95 4.92
CA ALA A 413 -6.10 4.91 4.23
C ALA A 413 -4.58 5.13 4.30
N PHE A 414 -4.12 6.31 4.73
CA PHE A 414 -2.69 6.60 4.88
C PHE A 414 -2.14 5.88 6.11
N GLN A 415 -1.47 4.75 5.87
CA GLN A 415 -0.71 4.07 6.91
C GLN A 415 0.77 4.48 6.83
N PRO A 416 1.38 4.85 7.96
CA PRO A 416 2.82 5.03 8.04
C PRO A 416 3.49 3.64 8.02
N ASP A 417 3.68 3.04 6.84
CA ASP A 417 4.59 1.89 6.70
C ASP A 417 6.04 2.38 6.82
N ALA A 418 6.90 1.63 7.49
CA ALA A 418 8.27 2.04 7.78
C ALA A 418 9.07 2.19 6.47
N LEU A 419 8.99 1.23 5.55
CA LEU A 419 9.69 1.31 4.27
C LEU A 419 9.13 2.46 3.41
N SER A 420 7.81 2.63 3.40
CA SER A 420 7.12 3.72 2.71
C SER A 420 7.53 5.11 3.22
N GLN A 421 7.59 5.30 4.54
CA GLN A 421 8.13 6.52 5.16
C GLN A 421 9.62 6.70 4.86
N LEU A 422 10.36 5.59 4.88
CA LEU A 422 11.78 5.55 4.58
C LEU A 422 12.06 5.89 3.11
N LEU A 423 11.25 5.48 2.15
CA LEU A 423 11.42 5.85 0.73
C LEU A 423 10.80 7.21 0.42
N GLY A 424 9.97 7.77 1.32
CA GLY A 424 9.29 9.06 1.13
C GLY A 424 7.98 8.98 0.36
N ALA A 425 7.46 7.77 0.14
CA ALA A 425 6.18 7.52 -0.49
C ALA A 425 5.20 7.03 0.57
N GLN A 426 4.26 7.85 1.03
CA GLN A 426 3.15 7.33 1.83
C GLN A 426 2.27 6.45 0.95
N GLN A 427 2.19 5.16 1.25
CA GLN A 427 1.28 4.27 0.53
C GLN A 427 -0.12 4.36 1.11
N LYS A 428 -1.07 4.65 0.23
CA LYS A 428 -2.50 4.66 0.52
C LYS A 428 -2.98 3.19 0.52
N LYS A 429 -3.21 2.61 1.69
CA LYS A 429 -3.76 1.25 1.83
C LYS A 429 -5.29 1.33 1.90
N MET A 430 -5.94 1.38 0.74
CA MET A 430 -7.41 1.51 0.64
C MET A 430 -8.17 0.28 1.14
N PHE A 431 -7.54 -0.90 1.12
CA PHE A 431 -8.13 -2.15 1.59
C PHE A 431 -7.26 -2.75 2.68
N MET A 432 -7.83 -2.96 3.87
CA MET A 432 -7.16 -3.51 5.03
C MET A 432 -7.88 -4.77 5.49
N LEU A 433 -7.17 -5.91 5.54
CA LEU A 433 -7.73 -7.14 6.10
C LEU A 433 -7.07 -7.47 7.44
N HIS A 434 -7.87 -7.55 8.50
CA HIS A 434 -7.43 -7.99 9.82
C HIS A 434 -7.99 -9.37 10.11
N TYR A 435 -7.10 -10.31 10.39
CA TYR A 435 -7.43 -11.69 10.74
C TYR A 435 -7.17 -11.91 12.24
N GLN A 436 -8.16 -12.43 12.96
CA GLN A 436 -8.06 -12.73 14.39
C GLN A 436 -8.29 -14.22 14.64
N PHE A 437 -7.41 -14.84 15.41
CA PHE A 437 -7.50 -16.24 15.81
C PHE A 437 -7.52 -16.36 17.33
N PRO A 438 -8.68 -16.09 17.96
CA PRO A 438 -8.80 -16.20 19.40
C PRO A 438 -8.62 -17.65 19.86
N SER A 439 -8.06 -17.84 21.06
CA SER A 439 -7.71 -19.17 21.56
C SER A 439 -8.92 -20.09 21.76
N PHE A 440 -10.12 -19.52 21.98
CA PHE A 440 -11.35 -20.29 22.08
C PHE A 440 -11.70 -21.04 20.77
N ALA A 441 -11.24 -20.56 19.60
CA ALA A 441 -11.53 -21.19 18.30
C ALA A 441 -10.97 -22.62 18.18
N THR A 442 -10.01 -22.98 19.03
CA THR A 442 -9.43 -24.33 19.15
C THR A 442 -9.56 -24.90 20.56
N THR A 443 -10.42 -24.33 21.41
CA THR A 443 -10.59 -24.71 22.83
C THR A 443 -9.29 -24.59 23.66
N ALA A 444 -8.43 -23.64 23.31
CA ALA A 444 -7.15 -23.39 23.99
C ALA A 444 -7.20 -22.14 24.88
N ILE A 445 -6.23 -22.04 25.80
CA ILE A 445 -6.00 -20.86 26.66
C ILE A 445 -4.69 -20.20 26.22
N SER A 446 -4.71 -18.90 25.95
CA SER A 446 -3.51 -18.12 25.57
C SER A 446 -3.60 -16.68 26.09
N SER A 447 -2.45 -16.05 26.37
CA SER A 447 -2.37 -14.61 26.67
C SER A 447 -2.47 -13.80 25.38
N SER A 448 -3.66 -13.31 25.04
CA SER A 448 -4.02 -12.68 23.75
C SER A 448 -3.48 -11.25 23.53
N LEU A 449 -2.30 -10.91 24.04
CA LEU A 449 -1.82 -9.51 24.04
C LEU A 449 -1.23 -9.02 22.71
N ARG A 450 -0.74 -9.92 21.84
CA ARG A 450 -0.07 -9.55 20.57
C ARG A 450 -0.52 -10.45 19.44
N THR A 451 -0.74 -9.86 18.26
CA THR A 451 -0.99 -10.60 17.03
C THR A 451 0.20 -11.51 16.74
N SER A 452 -0.08 -12.79 16.55
CA SER A 452 0.93 -13.78 16.21
C SER A 452 1.43 -13.58 14.77
N ARG A 453 2.67 -14.02 14.47
CA ARG A 453 3.17 -14.04 13.09
C ARG A 453 2.21 -14.81 12.16
N ARG A 454 1.53 -15.85 12.66
CA ARG A 454 0.61 -16.69 11.88
C ARG A 454 -0.67 -15.96 11.50
N GLU A 455 -1.25 -15.23 12.44
CA GLU A 455 -2.44 -14.40 12.17
C GLU A 455 -2.14 -13.34 11.10
N LEU A 456 -1.01 -12.64 11.22
CA LEU A 456 -0.60 -11.66 10.21
C LEU A 456 -0.40 -12.31 8.84
N GLY A 457 0.26 -13.47 8.78
CA GLY A 457 0.47 -14.20 7.53
C GLY A 457 -0.82 -14.70 6.87
N HIS A 458 -1.78 -15.19 7.67
CA HIS A 458 -3.10 -15.60 7.18
C HIS A 458 -3.92 -14.41 6.69
N GLY A 459 -3.88 -13.28 7.43
CA GLY A 459 -4.52 -12.03 7.03
C GLY A 459 -3.97 -11.51 5.70
N ALA A 460 -2.65 -11.46 5.55
CA ALA A 460 -2.00 -11.04 4.31
C ALA A 460 -2.36 -11.95 3.12
N LEU A 461 -2.47 -13.26 3.32
CA LEU A 461 -2.90 -14.19 2.27
C LEU A 461 -4.36 -13.94 1.84
N ALA A 462 -5.26 -13.75 2.80
CA ALA A 462 -6.65 -13.44 2.49
C ALA A 462 -6.79 -12.05 1.84
N GLU A 463 -5.94 -11.08 2.22
CA GLU A 463 -5.91 -9.74 1.63
C GLU A 463 -5.52 -9.82 0.16
N LYS A 464 -4.44 -10.56 -0.16
CA LYS A 464 -4.01 -10.82 -1.55
C LYS A 464 -5.12 -11.42 -2.40
N ALA A 465 -5.91 -12.34 -1.84
CA ALA A 465 -6.98 -13.02 -2.56
C ALA A 465 -8.13 -12.10 -2.99
N LEU A 466 -8.35 -10.97 -2.30
CA LEU A 466 -9.51 -10.09 -2.49
C LEU A 466 -9.15 -8.69 -3.02
N LYS A 467 -7.97 -8.15 -2.68
CA LYS A 467 -7.63 -6.74 -2.94
C LYS A 467 -7.72 -6.32 -4.41
N ARG A 468 -7.31 -7.20 -5.33
CA ARG A 468 -7.31 -6.93 -6.78
C ARG A 468 -8.69 -7.10 -7.43
N LEU A 469 -9.70 -7.52 -6.67
CA LEU A 469 -11.09 -7.65 -7.13
C LEU A 469 -11.94 -6.44 -6.76
N ILE A 470 -11.39 -5.52 -5.97
CA ILE A 470 -12.05 -4.27 -5.56
C ILE A 470 -11.71 -3.20 -6.60
N PRO A 471 -12.70 -2.44 -7.11
CA PRO A 471 -12.44 -1.36 -8.06
C PRO A 471 -11.45 -0.33 -7.52
N GLU A 472 -10.54 0.17 -8.35
CA GLU A 472 -9.54 1.18 -7.97
C GLU A 472 -10.20 2.50 -7.53
N ASP A 473 -11.29 2.90 -8.20
CA ASP A 473 -12.05 4.13 -7.94
C ASP A 473 -13.11 4.00 -6.83
N PHE A 474 -13.00 2.99 -5.97
CA PHE A 474 -13.97 2.81 -4.88
C PHE A 474 -13.87 3.97 -3.85
N PRO A 475 -14.97 4.67 -3.53
CA PRO A 475 -14.93 5.98 -2.84
C PRO A 475 -14.61 5.90 -1.34
N TYR A 476 -14.42 4.70 -0.79
CA TYR A 476 -14.21 4.48 0.64
C TYR A 476 -12.93 3.68 0.91
N CYS A 477 -12.29 3.97 2.04
CA CYS A 477 -11.36 3.04 2.65
C CYS A 477 -12.15 1.86 3.23
N ILE A 478 -11.70 0.63 2.99
CA ILE A 478 -12.38 -0.59 3.40
C ILE A 478 -11.53 -1.31 4.45
N ARG A 479 -12.12 -1.55 5.62
CA ARG A 479 -11.60 -2.49 6.60
C ARG A 479 -12.45 -3.75 6.61
N LEU A 480 -11.83 -4.89 6.34
CA LEU A 480 -12.42 -6.21 6.49
C LEU A 480 -11.81 -6.89 7.73
N ALA A 481 -12.64 -7.16 8.74
CA ALA A 481 -12.25 -7.95 9.91
C ALA A 481 -12.76 -9.39 9.73
N CYS A 482 -11.88 -10.37 9.90
CA CYS A 482 -12.17 -11.80 9.84
C CYS A 482 -11.88 -12.44 11.20
N ASP A 483 -12.93 -12.71 11.96
CA ASP A 483 -12.85 -13.33 13.27
C ASP A 483 -13.09 -14.83 13.15
N VAL A 484 -12.07 -15.63 13.47
CA VAL A 484 -12.19 -17.09 13.45
C VAL A 484 -12.88 -17.55 14.73
N LEU A 485 -14.08 -18.12 14.58
CA LEU A 485 -14.90 -18.57 15.70
C LEU A 485 -14.70 -20.06 16.01
N GLU A 486 -14.44 -20.86 14.98
CA GLU A 486 -14.09 -22.28 15.06
C GLU A 486 -12.99 -22.61 14.06
N SER A 487 -12.08 -23.52 14.39
CA SER A 487 -11.05 -23.97 13.46
C SER A 487 -10.78 -25.48 13.54
N ASN A 488 -11.04 -26.15 12.43
CA ASN A 488 -10.67 -27.55 12.18
C ASN A 488 -10.14 -27.73 10.75
N GLY A 489 -9.57 -26.69 10.18
CA GLY A 489 -9.18 -26.61 8.78
C GLY A 489 -8.97 -25.17 8.39
N SER A 490 -8.37 -24.96 7.22
CA SER A 490 -7.83 -23.68 6.77
C SER A 490 -8.78 -22.48 6.95
N SER A 491 -8.65 -21.81 8.10
CA SER A 491 -9.43 -20.64 8.48
C SER A 491 -9.04 -19.41 7.66
N SER A 492 -7.82 -19.38 7.11
CA SER A 492 -7.41 -18.37 6.13
C SER A 492 -8.25 -18.45 4.86
N MET A 493 -8.53 -19.67 4.37
CA MET A 493 -9.35 -19.85 3.17
C MET A 493 -10.84 -19.62 3.44
N ALA A 494 -11.32 -19.95 4.65
CA ALA A 494 -12.65 -19.55 5.09
C ALA A 494 -12.78 -18.02 5.21
N SER A 495 -11.71 -17.31 5.58
CA SER A 495 -11.68 -15.85 5.64
C SER A 495 -11.78 -15.19 4.25
N VAL A 496 -11.23 -15.82 3.21
CA VAL A 496 -11.44 -15.36 1.82
C VAL A 496 -12.93 -15.44 1.46
N CYS A 497 -13.58 -16.58 1.74
CA CYS A 497 -15.01 -16.76 1.45
C CYS A 497 -15.89 -15.80 2.26
N ALA A 498 -15.69 -15.73 3.59
CA ALA A 498 -16.41 -14.81 4.47
C ALA A 498 -16.20 -13.35 4.06
N GLY A 499 -14.96 -13.00 3.69
CA GLY A 499 -14.59 -11.67 3.21
C GLY A 499 -15.27 -11.29 1.91
N SER A 500 -15.21 -12.17 0.91
CA SER A 500 -15.89 -11.96 -0.38
C SER A 500 -17.40 -11.76 -0.16
N LEU A 501 -18.05 -12.60 0.64
CA LEU A 501 -19.48 -12.49 0.94
C LEU A 501 -19.81 -11.20 1.71
N ALA A 502 -19.00 -10.84 2.71
CA ALA A 502 -19.22 -9.63 3.50
C ALA A 502 -19.04 -8.34 2.65
N LEU A 503 -18.13 -8.35 1.67
CA LEU A 503 -17.95 -7.26 0.70
C LEU A 503 -19.17 -7.11 -0.23
N LEU A 504 -19.69 -8.24 -0.75
CA LEU A 504 -20.94 -8.23 -1.53
C LEU A 504 -22.13 -7.72 -0.71
N ASP A 505 -22.25 -8.17 0.55
CA ASP A 505 -23.25 -7.69 1.50
C ASP A 505 -23.11 -6.19 1.80
N ALA A 506 -21.88 -5.67 1.80
CA ALA A 506 -21.62 -4.25 1.99
C ALA A 506 -21.93 -3.38 0.77
N GLY A 507 -22.22 -3.97 -0.40
CA GLY A 507 -22.43 -3.22 -1.65
C GLY A 507 -21.14 -2.86 -2.39
N VAL A 508 -20.01 -3.52 -2.08
CA VAL A 508 -18.77 -3.34 -2.84
C VAL A 508 -18.92 -4.03 -4.19
N GLN A 509 -18.74 -3.27 -5.27
CA GLN A 509 -18.86 -3.73 -6.66
C GLN A 509 -17.63 -4.53 -7.09
N MET A 510 -17.40 -5.68 -6.45
CA MET A 510 -16.27 -6.53 -6.78
C MET A 510 -16.35 -7.03 -8.22
N GLU A 511 -15.24 -7.08 -8.95
CA GLU A 511 -15.20 -7.59 -10.33
C GLU A 511 -15.74 -9.03 -10.44
N ALA A 512 -15.47 -9.85 -9.43
CA ALA A 512 -16.02 -11.19 -9.26
C ALA A 512 -15.87 -11.64 -7.79
N PRO A 513 -16.74 -12.54 -7.29
CA PRO A 513 -16.53 -13.19 -6.00
C PRO A 513 -15.31 -14.15 -6.07
N ALA A 514 -14.60 -14.26 -4.95
CA ALA A 514 -13.50 -15.20 -4.81
C ALA A 514 -13.71 -16.16 -3.64
N ALA A 515 -13.31 -17.41 -3.85
CA ALA A 515 -13.32 -18.45 -2.84
C ALA A 515 -11.90 -18.92 -2.54
N GLY A 516 -11.71 -19.57 -1.39
CA GLY A 516 -10.45 -20.18 -0.99
C GLY A 516 -10.62 -21.66 -0.64
N ILE A 517 -9.64 -22.48 -1.01
CA ILE A 517 -9.57 -23.90 -0.67
C ILE A 517 -8.16 -24.28 -0.20
N ALA A 518 -8.07 -25.24 0.72
CA ALA A 518 -6.80 -25.81 1.14
C ALA A 518 -6.69 -27.26 0.68
N MET A 519 -5.59 -27.56 0.01
CA MET A 519 -5.26 -28.86 -0.55
C MET A 519 -4.17 -29.50 0.28
N GLY A 520 -4.24 -30.83 0.44
CA GLY A 520 -3.21 -31.63 1.09
C GLY A 520 -2.57 -32.61 0.13
N LEU A 521 -1.38 -33.07 0.49
CA LEU A 521 -0.69 -34.20 -0.15
C LEU A 521 -0.20 -35.16 0.94
N ILE A 522 -0.36 -36.45 0.70
CA ILE A 522 0.27 -37.50 1.51
C ILE A 522 1.06 -38.39 0.55
N ILE A 523 2.37 -38.51 0.78
CA ILE A 523 3.32 -39.28 -0.03
C ILE A 523 3.65 -40.60 0.68
N ASP A 524 3.33 -41.73 0.08
CA ASP A 524 3.78 -43.03 0.56
C ASP A 524 5.09 -43.40 -0.16
N GLU A 525 6.22 -43.16 0.52
CA GLU A 525 7.55 -43.48 0.00
C GLU A 525 7.72 -45.00 -0.23
N GLU A 526 7.11 -45.86 0.61
CA GLU A 526 7.23 -47.31 0.50
C GLU A 526 6.52 -47.83 -0.76
N ARG A 527 5.37 -47.24 -1.10
CA ARG A 527 4.60 -47.59 -2.31
C ARG A 527 4.98 -46.77 -3.55
N SER A 528 5.83 -45.76 -3.39
CA SER A 528 6.10 -44.74 -4.43
C SER A 528 4.81 -44.12 -5.00
N ASP A 529 3.83 -43.89 -4.12
CA ASP A 529 2.47 -43.42 -4.47
C ASP A 529 2.11 -42.17 -3.64
N TYR A 530 1.08 -41.44 -4.02
CA TYR A 530 0.61 -40.26 -3.28
C TYR A 530 -0.89 -40.03 -3.42
N ARG A 531 -1.48 -39.31 -2.45
CA ARG A 531 -2.89 -38.89 -2.49
C ARG A 531 -3.01 -37.38 -2.27
N ILE A 532 -3.76 -36.73 -3.15
CA ILE A 532 -4.11 -35.31 -3.05
C ILE A 532 -5.49 -35.20 -2.38
N LEU A 533 -5.59 -34.37 -1.36
CA LEU A 533 -6.80 -34.18 -0.56
C LEU A 533 -7.36 -32.76 -0.77
N THR A 534 -8.65 -32.67 -1.07
CA THR A 534 -9.39 -31.41 -1.23
C THR A 534 -10.02 -31.00 0.10
N ASP A 535 -9.91 -29.72 0.48
CA ASP A 535 -10.46 -29.18 1.73
C ASP A 535 -10.00 -29.95 2.99
N ILE A 536 -8.70 -29.86 3.27
CA ILE A 536 -8.08 -30.57 4.41
C ILE A 536 -8.60 -30.08 5.77
N ASN A 537 -8.70 -31.02 6.71
CA ASN A 537 -8.95 -30.75 8.12
C ASN A 537 -7.63 -30.61 8.91
N GLY A 538 -7.71 -30.24 10.19
CA GLY A 538 -6.52 -30.02 11.02
C GLY A 538 -5.67 -31.28 11.23
N LEU A 539 -6.29 -32.45 11.26
CA LEU A 539 -5.62 -33.73 11.45
C LEU A 539 -4.88 -34.17 10.16
N GLU A 540 -5.46 -33.88 8.99
CA GLU A 540 -4.86 -34.12 7.69
C GLU A 540 -3.70 -33.17 7.40
N ASP A 541 -3.77 -31.89 7.81
CA ASP A 541 -2.61 -31.00 7.80
C ASP A 541 -1.51 -31.61 8.69
N PHE A 542 -1.82 -31.97 9.94
CA PHE A 542 -0.85 -32.56 10.86
C PHE A 542 -0.08 -33.76 10.27
N ALA A 543 -0.79 -34.68 9.61
CA ALA A 543 -0.17 -35.87 9.02
C ALA A 543 0.32 -35.70 7.58
N GLY A 544 -0.14 -34.67 6.86
CA GLY A 544 0.19 -34.41 5.47
C GLY A 544 1.60 -33.86 5.28
N ASP A 545 2.03 -33.91 4.02
CA ASP A 545 3.35 -33.48 3.54
C ASP A 545 3.32 -32.12 2.85
N MET A 546 2.11 -31.67 2.47
CA MET A 546 1.84 -30.40 1.79
C MET A 546 0.57 -29.76 2.36
N ASP A 547 0.62 -28.44 2.59
CA ASP A 547 -0.54 -27.57 2.81
C ASP A 547 -0.53 -26.50 1.71
N PHE A 548 -1.36 -26.70 0.69
CA PHE A 548 -1.45 -25.82 -0.47
C PHE A 548 -2.77 -25.05 -0.49
N LYS A 549 -2.69 -23.77 -0.15
CA LYS A 549 -3.82 -22.86 -0.09
C LYS A 549 -3.97 -22.17 -1.44
N VAL A 550 -5.16 -22.26 -2.04
CA VAL A 550 -5.46 -21.72 -3.37
C VAL A 550 -6.73 -20.89 -3.28
N ALA A 551 -6.67 -19.65 -3.72
CA ALA A 551 -7.83 -18.75 -3.84
C ALA A 551 -7.99 -18.26 -5.27
N GLY A 552 -9.24 -18.05 -5.68
CA GLY A 552 -9.55 -17.62 -7.04
C GLY A 552 -11.02 -17.36 -7.28
N THR A 553 -11.29 -16.83 -8.46
CA THR A 553 -12.62 -16.62 -9.03
C THR A 553 -12.93 -17.73 -10.04
N MET A 554 -14.08 -17.67 -10.71
CA MET A 554 -14.39 -18.58 -11.82
C MET A 554 -13.42 -18.46 -12.99
N SER A 555 -12.79 -17.29 -13.18
CA SER A 555 -11.93 -17.00 -14.34
C SER A 555 -10.44 -17.30 -14.09
N GLY A 556 -9.99 -17.37 -12.84
CA GLY A 556 -8.59 -17.64 -12.54
C GLY A 556 -8.21 -17.45 -11.07
N TYR A 557 -6.94 -17.65 -10.76
CA TYR A 557 -6.43 -17.61 -9.39
C TYR A 557 -6.04 -16.20 -8.95
N THR A 558 -6.31 -15.87 -7.69
CA THR A 558 -5.99 -14.56 -7.11
C THR A 558 -4.91 -14.63 -6.05
N ALA A 559 -4.83 -15.72 -5.29
CA ALA A 559 -3.73 -15.92 -4.35
C ALA A 559 -3.41 -17.41 -4.18
N MET A 560 -2.14 -17.70 -3.88
CA MET A 560 -1.68 -19.06 -3.58
C MET A 560 -0.60 -19.04 -2.50
N GLN A 561 -0.59 -20.06 -1.66
CA GLN A 561 0.46 -20.30 -0.68
C GLN A 561 0.71 -21.80 -0.56
N LEU A 562 1.89 -22.25 -0.96
CA LEU A 562 2.34 -23.63 -0.83
C LEU A 562 3.36 -23.73 0.29
N ASP A 563 3.03 -24.53 1.30
CA ASP A 563 3.92 -24.88 2.42
C ASP A 563 4.15 -26.41 2.41
N LEU A 564 5.41 -26.84 2.53
CA LEU A 564 5.79 -28.26 2.54
C LEU A 564 6.42 -28.67 3.87
N LYS A 565 6.28 -29.94 4.22
CA LYS A 565 6.96 -30.59 5.37
C LYS A 565 7.99 -31.63 4.94
N VAL A 566 8.13 -31.81 3.62
CA VAL A 566 9.09 -32.67 2.94
C VAL A 566 10.07 -31.80 2.15
N PRO A 567 11.26 -32.31 1.80
CA PRO A 567 12.30 -31.55 1.08
C PRO A 567 11.94 -31.32 -0.41
N GLY A 568 10.80 -30.69 -0.66
CA GLY A 568 10.29 -30.31 -1.98
C GLY A 568 9.50 -31.40 -2.68
N ILE A 569 8.62 -30.99 -3.60
CA ILE A 569 7.81 -31.87 -4.47
C ILE A 569 8.03 -31.54 -5.94
N LYS A 570 7.72 -32.49 -6.83
CA LYS A 570 7.88 -32.27 -8.27
C LYS A 570 6.83 -31.29 -8.81
N PRO A 571 7.15 -30.46 -9.84
CA PRO A 571 6.20 -29.51 -10.43
C PRO A 571 4.90 -30.15 -10.90
N GLU A 572 4.94 -31.40 -11.38
CA GLU A 572 3.75 -32.12 -11.87
C GLU A 572 2.72 -32.32 -10.74
N MET A 573 3.17 -32.64 -9.52
CA MET A 573 2.30 -32.80 -8.35
C MET A 573 1.61 -31.49 -7.97
N VAL A 574 2.31 -30.34 -8.12
CA VAL A 574 1.73 -29.01 -7.90
C VAL A 574 0.63 -28.73 -8.93
N MET A 575 0.88 -29.06 -10.20
CA MET A 575 -0.09 -28.84 -11.28
C MET A 575 -1.34 -29.72 -11.14
N GLU A 576 -1.20 -31.00 -10.78
CA GLU A 576 -2.35 -31.87 -10.49
C GLU A 576 -3.15 -31.36 -9.28
N SER A 577 -2.47 -30.86 -8.25
CA SER A 577 -3.12 -30.26 -7.09
C SER A 577 -3.94 -29.03 -7.45
N LEU A 578 -3.44 -28.20 -8.38
CA LEU A 578 -4.17 -27.03 -8.89
C LEU A 578 -5.40 -27.41 -9.70
N GLU A 579 -5.34 -28.45 -10.52
CA GLU A 579 -6.49 -28.92 -11.28
C GLU A 579 -7.63 -29.34 -10.34
N LYS A 580 -7.30 -30.14 -9.31
CA LYS A 580 -8.25 -30.53 -8.25
C LYS A 580 -8.76 -29.32 -7.46
N ALA A 581 -7.90 -28.37 -7.14
CA ALA A 581 -8.28 -27.13 -6.47
C ALA A 581 -9.27 -26.30 -7.31
N SER A 582 -9.08 -26.23 -8.63
CA SER A 582 -9.97 -25.52 -9.55
C SER A 582 -11.40 -26.08 -9.50
N ASN A 583 -11.55 -27.40 -9.50
CA ASN A 583 -12.85 -28.06 -9.39
C ASN A 583 -13.51 -27.77 -8.04
N GLY A 584 -12.75 -27.83 -6.95
CA GLY A 584 -13.23 -27.49 -5.60
C GLY A 584 -13.63 -26.01 -5.47
N LEU A 585 -12.86 -25.09 -6.06
CA LEU A 585 -13.17 -23.66 -6.08
C LEU A 585 -14.47 -23.38 -6.85
N LYS A 586 -14.64 -23.94 -8.05
CA LYS A 586 -15.87 -23.80 -8.83
C LYS A 586 -17.09 -24.28 -8.05
N HIS A 587 -16.99 -25.45 -7.43
CA HIS A 587 -18.09 -25.97 -6.62
C HIS A 587 -18.43 -25.06 -5.43
N LEU A 588 -17.41 -24.55 -4.73
CA LEU A 588 -17.58 -23.64 -3.60
C LEU A 588 -18.16 -22.28 -4.00
N LEU A 589 -17.71 -21.72 -5.13
CA LEU A 589 -18.24 -20.48 -5.68
C LEU A 589 -19.73 -20.61 -6.03
N LEU A 590 -20.17 -21.75 -6.59
CA LEU A 590 -21.60 -22.01 -6.84
C LEU A 590 -22.43 -22.07 -5.54
N ILE A 591 -21.86 -22.53 -4.42
CA ILE A 591 -22.53 -22.49 -3.11
C ILE A 591 -22.63 -21.05 -2.61
N MET A 592 -21.56 -20.26 -2.75
CA MET A 592 -21.53 -18.85 -2.36
C MET A 592 -22.51 -18.01 -3.17
N GLU A 593 -22.58 -18.23 -4.49
CA GLU A 593 -23.51 -17.55 -5.40
C GLU A 593 -24.97 -17.77 -5.01
N LYS A 594 -25.33 -18.96 -4.50
CA LYS A 594 -26.68 -19.21 -3.97
C LYS A 594 -27.01 -18.37 -2.74
N ALA A 595 -26.03 -18.05 -1.90
CA ALA A 595 -26.22 -17.26 -0.69
C ALA A 595 -26.27 -15.75 -0.98
N GLN A 596 -25.42 -15.28 -1.88
CA GLN A 596 -25.42 -13.89 -2.35
C GLN A 596 -24.94 -13.84 -3.81
N PRO A 597 -25.86 -13.78 -4.79
CA PRO A 597 -25.50 -13.83 -6.21
C PRO A 597 -24.70 -12.62 -6.69
N GLN A 598 -25.02 -11.43 -6.18
CA GLN A 598 -24.42 -10.15 -6.57
C GLN A 598 -24.28 -9.23 -5.36
N TRP A 599 -23.52 -8.14 -5.52
CA TRP A 599 -23.44 -7.09 -4.51
C TRP A 599 -24.81 -6.40 -4.34
N ARG A 600 -25.04 -5.77 -3.18
CA ARG A 600 -26.27 -4.98 -2.98
C ARG A 600 -26.32 -3.78 -3.92
N ASN A 601 -27.47 -3.56 -4.57
CA ASN A 601 -27.71 -2.39 -5.45
C ASN A 601 -27.61 -1.05 -4.71
N HIS A 602 -27.87 -1.04 -3.40
CA HIS A 602 -27.78 0.14 -2.55
C HIS A 602 -27.01 -0.19 -1.28
N PHE A 603 -26.17 0.75 -0.83
CA PHE A 603 -25.54 0.69 0.48
C PHE A 603 -26.59 0.66 1.61
N LYS A 604 -26.26 -0.01 2.73
CA LYS A 604 -27.09 0.04 3.93
C LYS A 604 -27.15 1.47 4.47
N SER A 605 -28.24 1.83 5.16
CA SER A 605 -28.41 3.18 5.75
C SER A 605 -27.37 3.54 6.82
N THR A 606 -26.61 2.57 7.30
CA THR A 606 -25.51 2.75 8.24
C THR A 606 -24.18 3.10 7.59
N VAL A 607 -24.06 2.93 6.27
CA VAL A 607 -22.85 3.27 5.54
C VAL A 607 -22.65 4.80 5.57
N PRO A 608 -21.44 5.28 5.90
CA PRO A 608 -21.09 6.68 5.80
C PRO A 608 -21.32 7.22 4.40
N VAL A 609 -21.66 8.49 4.32
CA VAL A 609 -21.87 9.20 3.06
C VAL A 609 -20.70 10.12 2.79
N HIS A 610 -20.29 10.14 1.54
CA HIS A 610 -19.27 11.02 0.99
C HIS A 610 -19.91 11.93 -0.04
N GLU A 611 -19.72 13.25 0.08
CA GLU A 611 -20.15 14.21 -0.92
C GLU A 611 -19.09 15.28 -1.16
N THR A 612 -18.75 15.47 -2.44
CA THR A 612 -17.88 16.56 -2.88
C THR A 612 -18.74 17.77 -3.20
N ILE A 613 -18.42 18.91 -2.59
CA ILE A 613 -19.16 20.17 -2.72
C ILE A 613 -18.23 21.24 -3.31
N PRO A 614 -18.66 21.93 -4.38
CA PRO A 614 -17.90 23.05 -4.93
C PRO A 614 -17.94 24.24 -3.96
N VAL A 615 -16.76 24.74 -3.59
CA VAL A 615 -16.55 25.89 -2.73
C VAL A 615 -15.62 26.87 -3.42
N ALA A 616 -16.12 28.09 -3.66
CA ALA A 616 -15.30 29.15 -4.23
C ALA A 616 -14.03 29.40 -3.40
N ILE A 617 -12.89 29.61 -4.06
CA ILE A 617 -11.56 29.74 -3.44
C ILE A 617 -11.54 30.72 -2.25
N TYR A 618 -12.26 31.84 -2.35
CA TYR A 618 -12.32 32.82 -1.26
C TYR A 618 -13.09 32.33 -0.02
N LYS A 619 -14.07 31.42 -0.20
CA LYS A 619 -14.81 30.78 0.90
C LYS A 619 -14.01 29.68 1.59
N ARG A 620 -13.03 29.07 0.90
CA ARG A 620 -12.14 28.05 1.50
C ARG A 620 -11.36 28.59 2.70
N HIS A 621 -10.94 29.86 2.63
CA HIS A 621 -10.29 30.53 3.75
C HIS A 621 -11.20 30.62 4.99
N ILE A 622 -12.53 30.63 4.83
CA ILE A 622 -13.50 30.66 5.93
C ILE A 622 -13.48 29.31 6.66
N ILE A 623 -13.46 28.20 5.92
CA ILE A 623 -13.45 26.83 6.49
C ILE A 623 -12.15 26.55 7.23
N PHE A 624 -11.02 26.82 6.57
CA PHE A 624 -9.70 26.42 7.07
C PHE A 624 -8.95 27.51 7.84
N ARG A 625 -9.65 28.61 8.18
CA ARG A 625 -9.08 29.72 8.97
C ARG A 625 -8.54 29.24 10.31
N SER A 626 -7.49 29.91 10.80
CA SER A 626 -6.98 29.73 12.17
C SER A 626 -6.61 28.26 12.49
N GLY A 627 -5.93 27.57 11.56
CA GLY A 627 -5.55 26.16 11.72
C GLY A 627 -6.72 25.18 11.58
N GLY A 628 -7.72 25.53 10.77
CA GLY A 628 -8.92 24.73 10.55
C GLY A 628 -9.94 24.80 11.69
N TYR A 629 -10.05 25.91 12.43
CA TYR A 629 -10.97 26.02 13.57
C TYR A 629 -12.42 25.74 13.17
N ASN A 630 -12.91 26.35 12.09
CA ASN A 630 -14.29 26.18 11.63
C ASN A 630 -14.53 24.75 11.12
N ALA A 631 -13.59 24.18 10.36
CA ALA A 631 -13.63 22.77 10.00
C ALA A 631 -13.74 21.88 11.24
N LYS A 632 -12.80 21.99 12.20
CA LYS A 632 -12.80 21.23 13.45
C LYS A 632 -14.08 21.41 14.27
N LEU A 633 -14.65 22.61 14.29
CA LEU A 633 -15.92 22.88 14.96
C LEU A 633 -17.05 22.05 14.32
N ILE A 634 -17.19 22.12 12.99
CA ILE A 634 -18.19 21.33 12.26
C ILE A 634 -17.95 19.84 12.47
N GLU A 635 -16.69 19.39 12.36
CA GLU A 635 -16.31 18.00 12.58
C GLU A 635 -16.67 17.54 14.00
N SER A 636 -16.44 18.38 15.02
CA SER A 636 -16.77 18.06 16.41
C SER A 636 -18.26 18.00 16.71
N GLU A 637 -19.08 18.85 16.09
CA GLU A 637 -20.53 18.91 16.33
C GLU A 637 -21.30 17.85 15.53
N THR A 638 -20.84 17.56 14.31
CA THR A 638 -21.55 16.67 13.38
C THR A 638 -20.97 15.27 13.31
N GLY A 639 -19.69 15.10 13.69
CA GLY A 639 -18.92 13.89 13.45
C GLY A 639 -18.52 13.68 11.98
N ALA A 640 -18.80 14.65 11.09
CA ALA A 640 -18.29 14.63 9.73
C ALA A 640 -16.78 14.93 9.71
N LYS A 641 -16.09 14.59 8.63
CA LYS A 641 -14.72 14.99 8.31
C LYS A 641 -14.75 15.86 7.05
N ILE A 642 -14.05 16.99 7.08
CA ILE A 642 -13.98 17.91 5.95
C ILE A 642 -12.55 17.92 5.41
N SER A 643 -12.37 17.37 4.21
CA SER A 643 -11.09 17.36 3.49
C SER A 643 -11.13 18.30 2.29
N VAL A 644 -9.97 18.88 1.97
CA VAL A 644 -9.78 19.56 0.69
C VAL A 644 -9.45 18.50 -0.36
N GLU A 645 -10.19 18.49 -1.46
CA GLU A 645 -9.89 17.65 -2.61
C GLU A 645 -9.03 18.42 -3.61
N ASP A 646 -9.47 19.62 -3.98
CA ASP A 646 -8.73 20.56 -4.83
C ASP A 646 -8.99 22.02 -4.42
N ASP A 647 -8.57 22.98 -5.25
CA ASP A 647 -8.74 24.41 -4.94
C ASP A 647 -10.20 24.90 -4.98
N THR A 648 -11.08 24.17 -5.66
CA THR A 648 -12.49 24.47 -5.89
C THR A 648 -13.45 23.54 -5.17
N ASN A 649 -12.99 22.40 -4.67
CA ASN A 649 -13.83 21.34 -4.13
C ASN A 649 -13.39 20.94 -2.72
N ILE A 650 -14.37 20.81 -1.84
CA ILE A 650 -14.19 20.15 -0.54
C ILE A 650 -14.97 18.84 -0.54
N SER A 651 -14.43 17.84 0.12
CA SER A 651 -15.12 16.59 0.39
C SER A 651 -15.61 16.58 1.84
N ILE A 652 -16.88 16.22 2.03
CA ILE A 652 -17.49 16.02 3.35
C ILE A 652 -17.82 14.54 3.48
N PHE A 653 -17.18 13.89 4.46
CA PHE A 653 -17.46 12.52 4.84
C PHE A 653 -18.21 12.48 6.15
N ALA A 654 -19.46 12.01 6.15
CA ALA A 654 -20.31 12.02 7.34
C ALA A 654 -20.82 10.60 7.67
N PRO A 655 -21.05 10.28 8.96
CA PRO A 655 -21.47 8.93 9.37
C PRO A 655 -22.84 8.52 8.84
N ASN A 656 -23.70 9.49 8.49
CA ASN A 656 -24.99 9.25 7.84
C ASN A 656 -25.47 10.53 7.14
N LYS A 657 -26.51 10.40 6.32
CA LYS A 657 -27.11 11.51 5.56
C LYS A 657 -27.60 12.67 6.43
N VAL A 658 -28.10 12.40 7.64
CA VAL A 658 -28.57 13.46 8.56
C VAL A 658 -27.41 14.34 9.00
N LYS A 659 -26.30 13.73 9.42
CA LYS A 659 -25.08 14.46 9.81
C LYS A 659 -24.41 15.19 8.65
N LEU A 660 -24.51 14.64 7.44
CA LEU A 660 -24.04 15.34 6.23
C LEU A 660 -24.81 16.65 6.02
N GLU A 661 -26.14 16.61 6.08
CA GLU A 661 -26.97 17.79 5.90
C GLU A 661 -26.79 18.81 7.04
N GLU A 662 -26.61 18.34 8.28
CA GLU A 662 -26.22 19.22 9.40
C GLU A 662 -24.89 19.94 9.13
N ALA A 663 -23.87 19.22 8.65
CA ALA A 663 -22.56 19.80 8.33
C ALA A 663 -22.65 20.83 7.18
N LYS A 664 -23.41 20.52 6.12
CA LYS A 664 -23.70 21.47 5.04
C LYS A 664 -24.42 22.72 5.53
N MET A 665 -25.43 22.55 6.40
CA MET A 665 -26.16 23.66 6.97
C MET A 665 -25.25 24.57 7.80
N MET A 666 -24.35 23.99 8.61
CA MET A 666 -23.35 24.76 9.36
C MET A 666 -22.39 25.50 8.42
N LEU A 667 -21.88 24.85 7.37
CA LEU A 667 -21.01 25.47 6.36
C LEU A 667 -21.70 26.63 5.66
N ASN A 668 -22.93 26.43 5.19
CA ASN A 668 -23.72 27.47 4.54
C ASN A 668 -23.96 28.65 5.48
N LYS A 669 -24.33 28.39 6.74
CA LYS A 669 -24.49 29.44 7.76
C LYS A 669 -23.19 30.24 7.99
N MET A 670 -22.04 29.56 8.00
CA MET A 670 -20.74 30.24 8.11
C MET A 670 -20.47 31.11 6.87
N PHE A 671 -20.74 30.59 5.67
CA PHE A 671 -20.60 31.36 4.43
C PHE A 671 -21.52 32.58 4.38
N ASP A 672 -22.75 32.46 4.86
CA ASP A 672 -23.72 33.56 4.90
C ASP A 672 -23.30 34.63 5.91
N SER A 673 -22.78 34.21 7.07
CA SER A 673 -22.32 35.13 8.12
C SER A 673 -21.09 35.95 7.74
N GLU A 674 -20.20 35.38 6.91
CA GLU A 674 -19.01 36.06 6.40
C GLU A 674 -19.20 36.63 4.98
N SER A 675 -20.45 36.68 4.47
CA SER A 675 -20.73 37.17 3.11
C SER A 675 -20.29 38.63 2.92
N GLU A 676 -19.07 38.79 2.39
CA GLU A 676 -18.61 40.05 1.81
C GLU A 676 -19.61 40.44 0.72
N ARG A 677 -20.20 41.65 0.81
CA ARG A 677 -21.12 42.18 -0.19
C ARG A 677 -20.59 41.90 -1.59
N GLU A 678 -21.44 41.34 -2.45
CA GLU A 678 -21.07 41.09 -3.84
C GLU A 678 -20.75 42.41 -4.53
N LEU A 679 -19.50 42.54 -4.98
CA LEU A 679 -19.02 43.69 -5.74
C LEU A 679 -19.12 43.35 -7.23
N VAL A 680 -19.70 44.25 -8.01
CA VAL A 680 -19.87 44.07 -9.45
C VAL A 680 -18.55 44.34 -10.16
N PHE A 681 -18.07 43.39 -10.96
CA PHE A 681 -16.84 43.55 -11.74
C PHE A 681 -16.93 44.79 -12.64
N GLY A 682 -15.89 45.62 -12.62
CA GLY A 682 -15.81 46.86 -13.40
C GLY A 682 -16.50 48.06 -12.74
N ALA A 683 -17.33 47.87 -11.71
CA ALA A 683 -18.02 48.95 -11.03
C ALA A 683 -17.06 49.83 -10.21
N MET A 684 -17.44 51.10 -10.08
CA MET A 684 -16.69 52.11 -9.35
C MET A 684 -17.27 52.27 -7.94
N TYR A 685 -16.41 52.18 -6.94
CA TYR A 685 -16.80 52.30 -5.55
C TYR A 685 -16.06 53.46 -4.88
N LYS A 686 -16.75 54.20 -4.02
CA LYS A 686 -16.12 55.18 -3.12
C LYS A 686 -15.52 54.42 -1.95
N ALA A 687 -14.19 54.36 -1.88
CA ALA A 687 -13.46 53.72 -0.80
C ALA A 687 -12.84 54.75 0.14
N GLU A 688 -12.87 54.49 1.44
CA GLU A 688 -12.25 55.32 2.46
C GLU A 688 -10.87 54.79 2.81
N ILE A 689 -9.86 55.65 2.79
CA ILE A 689 -8.50 55.28 3.17
C ILE A 689 -8.44 55.06 4.68
N VAL A 690 -8.17 53.83 5.10
CA VAL A 690 -7.99 53.46 6.51
C VAL A 690 -6.56 53.80 6.95
N GLU A 691 -5.59 53.39 6.14
CA GLU A 691 -4.17 53.51 6.47
C GLU A 691 -3.33 53.65 5.19
N VAL A 692 -2.28 54.47 5.26
CA VAL A 692 -1.32 54.64 4.17
C VAL A 692 -0.07 53.85 4.54
N LEU A 693 0.25 52.81 3.77
CA LEU A 693 1.40 51.94 3.95
C LEU A 693 2.51 52.29 2.95
N GLU A 694 3.72 51.76 3.16
CA GLU A 694 4.81 51.96 2.20
C GLU A 694 4.51 51.34 0.82
N HIS A 695 3.83 50.19 0.82
CA HIS A 695 3.58 49.36 -0.36
C HIS A 695 2.19 49.59 -0.99
N GLY A 696 1.40 50.54 -0.47
CA GLY A 696 0.05 50.81 -0.96
C GLY A 696 -0.81 51.58 0.03
N VAL A 697 -2.11 51.55 -0.17
CA VAL A 697 -3.10 52.19 0.70
C VAL A 697 -4.16 51.17 1.08
N LEU A 698 -4.43 50.98 2.37
CA LEU A 698 -5.55 50.17 2.84
C LEU A 698 -6.83 50.98 2.72
N VAL A 699 -7.80 50.44 2.00
CA VAL A 699 -9.07 51.11 1.73
C VAL A 699 -10.26 50.24 2.10
N THR A 700 -11.28 50.84 2.68
CA THR A 700 -12.54 50.17 3.00
C THR A 700 -13.62 50.64 2.02
N LEU A 701 -14.21 49.69 1.28
CA LEU A 701 -15.27 49.95 0.29
C LEU A 701 -16.64 50.21 0.93
N HIS A 702 -16.97 49.45 1.98
CA HIS A 702 -18.22 49.57 2.72
C HIS A 702 -17.97 49.40 4.21
N LYS A 703 -18.78 50.04 5.06
CA LYS A 703 -18.75 49.83 6.51
C LYS A 703 -19.01 48.34 6.81
N GLY A 704 -18.07 47.68 7.48
CA GLY A 704 -18.11 46.25 7.80
C GLY A 704 -17.22 45.37 6.92
N MET A 705 -16.74 45.85 5.77
CA MET A 705 -15.76 45.12 4.96
C MET A 705 -14.35 45.28 5.54
N LYS A 706 -13.54 44.22 5.45
CA LYS A 706 -12.11 44.29 5.80
C LYS A 706 -11.41 45.29 4.87
N PRO A 707 -10.43 46.07 5.37
CA PRO A 707 -9.63 46.94 4.51
C PRO A 707 -8.89 46.13 3.43
N ILE A 708 -8.99 46.56 2.19
CA ILE A 708 -8.36 45.93 1.03
C ILE A 708 -7.12 46.75 0.65
N LEU A 709 -6.00 46.09 0.40
CA LEU A 709 -4.77 46.77 0.01
C LEU A 709 -4.82 47.19 -1.47
N LEU A 710 -4.82 48.49 -1.73
CA LEU A 710 -4.57 49.07 -3.05
C LEU A 710 -3.04 49.25 -3.23
N LYS A 711 -2.40 48.31 -3.94
CA LYS A 711 -0.95 48.32 -4.19
C LYS A 711 -0.50 49.57 -4.94
N ASN A 712 0.75 50.01 -4.71
CA ASN A 712 1.34 51.18 -5.37
C ASN A 712 1.23 51.17 -6.91
N SER A 713 1.37 49.99 -7.55
CA SER A 713 1.23 49.80 -9.00
C SER A 713 -0.14 50.18 -9.55
N ASN A 714 -1.16 50.20 -8.70
CA ASN A 714 -2.56 50.44 -9.04
C ASN A 714 -3.07 51.81 -8.53
N LEU A 715 -2.21 52.63 -7.91
CA LEU A 715 -2.60 53.94 -7.38
C LEU A 715 -2.68 55.02 -8.46
N ASP A 716 -1.74 55.03 -9.40
CA ASP A 716 -1.58 56.07 -10.43
C ASP A 716 -1.02 55.46 -11.72
N ALA A 717 -1.18 56.15 -12.85
CA ALA A 717 -0.62 55.76 -14.14
C ALA A 717 0.92 55.78 -14.10
N ARG A 718 1.50 56.72 -13.35
CA ARG A 718 2.93 56.81 -13.10
C ARG A 718 3.39 55.74 -12.12
N ASN A 719 4.65 55.33 -12.23
CA ASN A 719 5.24 54.42 -11.25
C ASN A 719 5.46 55.17 -9.94
N VAL A 720 4.78 54.76 -8.88
CA VAL A 720 4.83 55.40 -7.55
C VAL A 720 5.56 54.48 -6.59
N ALA A 721 6.70 54.93 -6.08
CA ALA A 721 7.47 54.14 -5.10
C ALA A 721 6.77 54.06 -3.74
N HIS A 722 6.08 55.14 -3.33
CA HIS A 722 5.44 55.24 -2.02
C HIS A 722 4.13 56.03 -2.10
N ALA A 723 3.04 55.51 -1.51
CA ALA A 723 1.70 56.10 -1.62
C ALA A 723 1.60 57.57 -1.17
N LYS A 724 2.39 57.95 -0.14
CA LYS A 724 2.51 59.32 0.38
C LYS A 724 2.85 60.38 -0.68
N VAL A 725 3.52 60.00 -1.77
CA VAL A 725 3.88 60.93 -2.89
C VAL A 725 2.62 61.50 -3.57
N LEU A 726 1.49 60.78 -3.52
CA LEU A 726 0.23 61.22 -4.12
C LEU A 726 -0.61 62.10 -3.18
N GLY A 727 -0.11 62.43 -1.98
CA GLY A 727 -0.79 63.30 -1.02
C GLY A 727 -2.00 62.67 -0.32
N PHE A 728 -2.11 61.33 -0.31
CA PHE A 728 -3.19 60.62 0.37
C PHE A 728 -3.16 60.81 1.88
N LYS A 729 -4.33 61.04 2.48
CA LYS A 729 -4.53 61.15 3.93
C LYS A 729 -5.48 60.05 4.43
N THR A 730 -5.27 59.57 5.65
CA THR A 730 -6.22 58.70 6.36
C THR A 730 -7.60 59.40 6.47
N GLY A 731 -8.68 58.67 6.20
CA GLY A 731 -10.06 59.17 6.13
C GLY A 731 -10.45 59.79 4.78
N GLN A 732 -9.51 59.98 3.84
CA GLN A 732 -9.85 60.50 2.52
C GLN A 732 -10.65 59.47 1.71
N LYS A 733 -11.73 59.92 1.08
CA LYS A 733 -12.51 59.09 0.15
C LYS A 733 -11.93 59.18 -1.26
N ILE A 734 -11.61 58.03 -1.83
CA ILE A 734 -11.10 57.90 -3.20
C ILE A 734 -12.06 57.01 -4.02
N ILE A 735 -12.14 57.25 -5.32
CA ILE A 735 -12.88 56.36 -6.22
C ILE A 735 -11.91 55.29 -6.71
N ILE A 736 -12.34 54.03 -6.66
CA ILE A 736 -11.59 52.88 -7.15
C ILE A 736 -12.48 51.99 -7.99
N GLN A 737 -11.90 51.37 -9.01
CA GLN A 737 -12.56 50.35 -9.80
C GLN A 737 -12.34 48.97 -9.18
N TYR A 738 -13.41 48.19 -9.07
CA TYR A 738 -13.31 46.78 -8.69
C TYR A 738 -12.99 45.92 -9.92
N LEU A 739 -11.92 45.13 -9.86
CA LEU A 739 -11.42 44.27 -10.93
C LEU A 739 -11.65 42.78 -10.62
N GLY A 740 -12.63 42.46 -9.77
CA GLY A 740 -12.94 41.08 -9.37
C GLY A 740 -12.05 40.56 -8.24
N ARG A 741 -12.06 39.24 -8.02
CA ARG A 741 -11.12 38.56 -7.13
C ARG A 741 -9.97 37.97 -7.96
N ASP A 742 -8.80 37.89 -7.36
CA ASP A 742 -7.68 37.15 -7.92
C ASP A 742 -8.06 35.65 -7.97
N PRO A 743 -7.96 35.00 -9.14
CA PRO A 743 -8.36 33.60 -9.30
C PRO A 743 -7.52 32.64 -8.46
N ASN A 744 -6.30 33.01 -8.07
CA ASN A 744 -5.41 32.11 -7.32
C ASN A 744 -5.49 32.36 -5.81
N THR A 745 -5.65 33.61 -5.39
CA THR A 745 -5.63 33.98 -3.97
C THR A 745 -7.01 34.27 -3.37
N GLY A 746 -8.03 34.48 -4.20
CA GLY A 746 -9.37 34.89 -3.75
C GLY A 746 -9.46 36.33 -3.22
N HIS A 747 -8.35 37.09 -3.22
CA HIS A 747 -8.32 38.47 -2.74
C HIS A 747 -8.96 39.44 -3.74
N HIS A 748 -9.61 40.49 -3.23
CA HIS A 748 -10.17 41.55 -4.07
C HIS A 748 -9.08 42.30 -4.84
N ARG A 749 -9.24 42.40 -6.17
CA ARG A 749 -8.42 43.21 -7.05
C ARG A 749 -9.10 44.55 -7.23
N ILE A 750 -8.42 45.62 -6.86
CA ILE A 750 -8.91 47.00 -6.98
C ILE A 750 -7.86 47.87 -7.67
N SER A 751 -8.31 48.90 -8.38
CA SER A 751 -7.45 49.82 -9.12
C SER A 751 -7.99 51.24 -9.15
N ARG A 752 -7.13 52.21 -8.82
CA ARG A 752 -7.38 53.64 -9.08
C ARG A 752 -6.80 54.04 -10.44
N LYS A 753 -5.72 53.39 -10.88
CA LYS A 753 -5.03 53.66 -12.15
C LYS A 753 -5.98 53.62 -13.35
N THR A 754 -6.96 52.72 -13.36
CA THR A 754 -7.88 52.57 -14.49
C THR A 754 -8.77 53.80 -14.70
N LEU A 755 -9.02 54.59 -13.64
CA LEU A 755 -9.76 55.86 -13.71
C LEU A 755 -8.98 56.97 -14.41
N GLN A 756 -7.65 56.88 -14.46
CA GLN A 756 -6.81 57.91 -15.07
C GLN A 756 -6.63 57.69 -16.58
N SER A 757 -6.95 56.50 -17.08
CA SER A 757 -6.82 56.10 -18.49
C SER A 757 -8.11 56.12 -19.30
N ALA A 758 -9.26 56.43 -18.68
CA ALA A 758 -10.56 56.39 -19.36
C ALA A 758 -11.50 57.51 -18.91
N SER A 759 -11.87 58.40 -19.83
CA SER A 759 -13.04 59.28 -19.72
C SER A 759 -14.30 58.42 -19.87
N LEU A 760 -14.90 57.98 -18.76
CA LEU A 760 -16.14 57.19 -18.74
C LEU A 760 -17.10 57.69 -17.64
N PRO A 761 -18.43 57.64 -17.88
CA PRO A 761 -19.42 58.34 -17.06
C PRO A 761 -19.64 57.70 -15.68
N MET A 762 -19.83 58.53 -14.65
CA MET A 762 -20.29 58.10 -13.33
C MET A 762 -21.74 57.59 -13.43
N VAL A 763 -21.99 56.36 -12.99
CA VAL A 763 -23.36 55.83 -12.87
C VAL A 763 -23.94 56.30 -11.53
N GLN A 764 -24.89 57.23 -11.61
CA GLN A 764 -25.91 57.46 -10.59
C GLN A 764 -27.17 56.69 -11.01
N GLU A 765 -27.93 56.20 -10.04
CA GLU A 765 -29.17 55.42 -10.24
C GLU A 765 -30.21 56.20 -11.09
N GLU A 766 -31.00 55.44 -11.87
CA GLU A 766 -32.24 55.78 -12.60
C GLU A 766 -32.21 55.96 -14.15
N GLU A 767 -32.91 55.01 -14.79
CA GLU A 767 -33.78 55.06 -15.99
C GLU A 767 -33.46 55.88 -17.26
N SER A 768 -33.26 55.11 -18.35
CA SER A 768 -33.71 55.34 -19.73
C SER A 768 -32.89 56.18 -20.74
N MET A 769 -32.92 55.66 -21.97
CA MET A 769 -32.62 56.23 -23.29
C MET A 769 -31.19 56.20 -23.89
N LYS A 770 -31.23 56.03 -25.22
CA LYS A 770 -30.26 55.44 -26.15
C LYS A 770 -29.49 56.49 -26.97
N ASP A 771 -28.53 55.95 -27.75
CA ASP A 771 -27.89 56.45 -28.97
C ASP A 771 -26.62 57.29 -28.78
N SER A 772 -25.58 57.25 -29.62
CA SER A 772 -25.02 56.30 -30.61
C SER A 772 -23.67 56.91 -31.07
N TYR A 773 -22.66 56.10 -31.45
CA TYR A 773 -21.41 56.54 -32.13
C TYR A 773 -21.04 55.49 -33.21
N PRO A 774 -20.27 55.85 -34.27
CA PRO A 774 -20.58 55.49 -35.65
C PRO A 774 -19.75 54.32 -36.23
N ALA A 775 -20.41 53.59 -37.13
CA ALA A 775 -19.92 52.90 -38.33
C ALA A 775 -18.58 52.13 -38.27
N SER A 776 -18.57 50.97 -37.60
CA SER A 776 -17.68 49.84 -37.91
C SER A 776 -18.47 48.74 -38.62
N VAL A 777 -17.85 48.00 -39.55
CA VAL A 777 -18.47 46.90 -40.33
C VAL A 777 -19.36 46.04 -39.40
N PRO A 778 -20.65 45.82 -39.73
CA PRO A 778 -21.55 45.04 -38.89
C PRO A 778 -20.94 43.68 -38.56
N THR A 779 -20.93 43.31 -37.27
CA THR A 779 -20.46 42.02 -36.78
C THR A 779 -21.04 40.85 -37.59
N SER A 780 -22.28 40.99 -38.08
CA SER A 780 -22.95 40.02 -38.96
C SER A 780 -22.22 39.77 -40.28
N ILE A 781 -21.58 40.77 -40.89
CA ILE A 781 -20.84 40.61 -42.17
C ILE A 781 -19.55 39.83 -41.96
N VAL A 782 -18.82 40.10 -40.87
CA VAL A 782 -17.59 39.39 -40.52
C VAL A 782 -17.88 37.92 -40.20
N LEU A 783 -18.96 37.67 -39.45
CA LEU A 783 -19.40 36.32 -39.11
C LEU A 783 -19.84 35.52 -40.36
N GLN A 784 -20.56 36.15 -41.30
CA GLN A 784 -20.97 35.48 -42.53
C GLN A 784 -19.76 35.07 -43.39
N ARG A 785 -18.78 35.98 -43.56
CA ARG A 785 -17.56 35.70 -44.32
C ARG A 785 -16.73 34.57 -43.71
N LEU A 786 -16.62 34.53 -42.39
CA LEU A 786 -15.90 33.46 -41.70
C LEU A 786 -16.65 32.12 -41.84
N TYR A 787 -17.97 32.12 -41.74
CA TYR A 787 -18.77 30.92 -41.92
C TYR A 787 -18.59 30.32 -43.33
N ASP A 788 -18.64 31.18 -44.36
CA ASP A 788 -18.41 30.78 -45.76
C ASP A 788 -16.97 30.27 -45.98
N ALA A 789 -15.99 30.88 -45.29
CA ALA A 789 -14.59 30.48 -45.31
C ALA A 789 -14.33 29.13 -44.62
N LEU A 790 -14.89 28.92 -43.43
CA LEU A 790 -14.72 27.70 -42.64
C LEU A 790 -15.41 26.49 -43.28
N ALA A 791 -16.50 26.69 -44.03
CA ALA A 791 -17.17 25.63 -44.80
C ALA A 791 -16.29 25.04 -45.91
N SER A 792 -15.23 25.74 -46.33
CA SER A 792 -14.24 25.28 -47.32
C SER A 792 -12.97 24.68 -46.70
N PHE A 793 -12.87 24.64 -45.37
CA PHE A 793 -11.67 24.29 -44.63
C PHE A 793 -11.61 22.77 -44.39
N THR A 794 -10.73 22.05 -45.09
CA THR A 794 -10.46 20.62 -44.84
C THR A 794 -9.20 20.46 -43.97
N VAL A 795 -9.33 19.72 -42.87
CA VAL A 795 -8.23 19.42 -41.93
C VAL A 795 -7.26 18.42 -42.58
N PRO A 796 -5.94 18.69 -42.61
CA PRO A 796 -4.96 17.71 -43.07
C PRO A 796 -4.79 16.58 -42.04
N ASP A 797 -4.64 15.35 -42.55
CA ASP A 797 -4.33 14.13 -41.78
C ASP A 797 -3.10 14.32 -40.87
N GLU A 798 -3.11 13.74 -39.67
CA GLU A 798 -2.11 13.95 -38.59
C GLU A 798 -0.67 13.64 -39.05
N LYS A 799 -0.53 12.78 -40.08
CA LYS A 799 0.74 12.42 -40.74
C LYS A 799 1.32 13.49 -41.69
N ILE A 800 0.58 14.56 -42.00
CA ILE A 800 1.00 15.63 -42.93
C ILE A 800 1.62 16.83 -42.19
N LEU A 801 1.29 17.03 -40.92
CA LEU A 801 1.83 18.14 -40.09
C LEU A 801 3.33 18.02 -39.80
N GLU A 802 3.91 16.82 -39.89
CA GLU A 802 5.35 16.60 -39.70
C GLU A 802 6.21 16.88 -40.95
N LYS A 803 5.64 17.08 -42.14
CA LYS A 803 6.42 17.02 -43.40
C LYS A 803 6.34 18.19 -44.38
N THR A 804 5.48 19.20 -44.23
CA THR A 804 5.35 20.23 -45.29
C THR A 804 5.07 21.65 -44.82
N SER A 805 6.07 22.54 -44.94
CA SER A 805 5.93 24.01 -44.96
C SER A 805 5.31 24.55 -46.27
N LYS A 806 4.72 23.68 -47.09
CA LYS A 806 4.19 23.98 -48.43
C LYS A 806 2.89 23.20 -48.64
N GLY A 807 1.74 23.79 -48.32
CA GLY A 807 0.47 23.08 -48.52
C GLY A 807 -0.81 23.73 -47.99
N PHE A 808 -1.00 25.05 -48.10
CA PHE A 808 -2.34 25.65 -47.99
C PHE A 808 -2.59 26.55 -49.20
N SER A 809 -3.16 25.96 -50.25
CA SER A 809 -3.65 26.66 -51.45
C SER A 809 -5.03 27.26 -51.12
N LYS A 810 -5.11 28.59 -50.96
CA LYS A 810 -6.30 29.40 -50.60
C LYS A 810 -6.84 29.16 -49.18
N SER A 811 -6.06 29.51 -48.15
CA SER A 811 -6.55 29.55 -46.76
C SER A 811 -7.21 30.91 -46.44
N PRO A 812 -8.34 30.94 -45.70
CA PRO A 812 -9.03 32.18 -45.29
C PRO A 812 -8.29 32.90 -44.15
N VAL A 813 -7.01 33.23 -44.38
CA VAL A 813 -6.12 33.84 -43.38
C VAL A 813 -6.70 35.17 -42.88
N ARG A 814 -7.24 35.97 -43.80
CA ARG A 814 -7.74 37.30 -43.49
C ARG A 814 -9.01 37.25 -42.64
N GLU A 815 -9.93 36.35 -42.98
CA GLU A 815 -11.20 36.19 -42.25
C GLU A 815 -10.94 35.64 -40.84
N ILE A 816 -10.02 34.67 -40.70
CA ILE A 816 -9.60 34.11 -39.40
C ILE A 816 -8.95 35.21 -38.53
N ASP A 817 -8.10 36.06 -39.11
CA ASP A 817 -7.47 37.16 -38.39
C ASP A 817 -8.47 38.25 -37.99
N GLU A 818 -9.39 38.63 -38.88
CA GLU A 818 -10.49 39.55 -38.59
C GLU A 818 -11.38 39.00 -37.46
N TYR A 819 -11.62 37.69 -37.42
CA TYR A 819 -12.35 37.05 -36.33
C TYR A 819 -11.61 37.11 -34.99
N PHE A 820 -10.33 36.72 -34.94
CA PHE A 820 -9.58 36.76 -33.69
C PHE A 820 -9.38 38.18 -33.18
N GLU A 821 -9.19 39.16 -34.07
CA GLU A 821 -9.20 40.58 -33.69
C GLU A 821 -10.53 41.02 -33.10
N LEU A 822 -11.64 40.53 -33.67
CA LEU A 822 -12.98 40.86 -33.20
C LEU A 822 -13.25 40.22 -31.84
N VAL A 823 -12.87 38.95 -31.61
CA VAL A 823 -12.97 38.28 -30.31
C VAL A 823 -12.09 38.96 -29.26
N ALA A 824 -10.86 39.35 -29.63
CA ALA A 824 -9.96 40.09 -28.75
C ALA A 824 -10.56 41.45 -28.32
N LYS A 825 -11.29 42.13 -29.22
CA LYS A 825 -11.97 43.40 -28.94
C LYS A 825 -13.29 43.24 -28.17
N LEU A 826 -14.09 42.23 -28.50
CA LEU A 826 -15.43 42.02 -27.93
C LEU A 826 -15.42 41.25 -26.59
N GLY A 827 -14.38 40.48 -26.32
CA GLY A 827 -14.21 39.74 -25.06
C GLY A 827 -15.11 38.50 -24.90
N ARG A 828 -15.71 38.01 -26.00
CA ARG A 828 -16.52 36.78 -26.01
C ARG A 828 -16.31 36.00 -27.31
N PRO A 829 -16.37 34.66 -27.28
CA PRO A 829 -16.44 33.87 -28.51
C PRO A 829 -17.70 34.20 -29.29
N LEU A 830 -17.62 34.16 -30.63
CA LEU A 830 -18.78 34.38 -31.50
C LEU A 830 -19.21 33.13 -32.27
N PHE A 831 -18.40 32.07 -32.24
CA PHE A 831 -18.72 30.73 -32.76
C PHE A 831 -18.58 29.68 -31.66
N LYS A 832 -19.28 28.56 -31.81
CA LYS A 832 -19.09 27.36 -30.98
C LYS A 832 -17.65 26.87 -31.10
N TRP A 833 -17.13 26.29 -30.02
CA TRP A 833 -15.74 25.82 -29.98
C TRP A 833 -15.45 24.82 -31.09
N ASP A 834 -16.36 23.87 -31.33
CA ASP A 834 -16.24 22.82 -32.35
C ASP A 834 -15.98 23.38 -33.76
N ILE A 835 -16.51 24.57 -34.06
CA ILE A 835 -16.39 25.23 -35.35
C ILE A 835 -15.03 25.94 -35.46
N ILE A 836 -14.58 26.60 -34.40
CA ILE A 836 -13.40 27.46 -34.42
C ILE A 836 -12.11 26.75 -33.99
N ARG A 837 -12.20 25.62 -33.29
CA ARG A 837 -11.07 24.87 -32.70
C ARG A 837 -9.98 24.59 -33.74
N CYS A 838 -10.34 24.15 -34.94
CA CYS A 838 -9.37 23.86 -36.01
C CYS A 838 -8.66 25.13 -36.50
N ALA A 839 -9.40 26.22 -36.74
CA ALA A 839 -8.81 27.50 -37.14
C ALA A 839 -7.92 28.10 -36.03
N PHE A 840 -8.30 27.88 -34.77
CA PHE A 840 -7.51 28.29 -33.60
C PHE A 840 -6.19 27.52 -33.52
N LEU A 841 -6.22 26.19 -33.59
CA LEU A 841 -5.01 25.36 -33.55
C LEU A 841 -4.05 25.71 -34.72
N TRP A 842 -4.61 25.91 -35.91
CA TRP A 842 -3.84 26.36 -37.07
C TRP A 842 -3.19 27.73 -36.84
N LYS A 843 -3.95 28.74 -36.40
CA LYS A 843 -3.40 30.07 -36.15
C LYS A 843 -2.37 30.05 -35.02
N LEU A 844 -2.61 29.29 -33.97
CA LEU A 844 -1.69 29.09 -32.85
C LEU A 844 -0.33 28.57 -33.33
N GLU A 845 -0.34 27.54 -34.17
CA GLU A 845 0.88 26.99 -34.77
C GLU A 845 1.61 27.99 -35.67
N GLN A 846 0.88 28.70 -36.53
CA GLN A 846 1.46 29.72 -37.42
C GLN A 846 2.11 30.85 -36.62
N THR A 847 1.43 31.37 -35.60
CA THR A 847 1.95 32.48 -34.78
C THR A 847 3.15 32.08 -33.93
N MET A 848 3.18 30.84 -33.38
CA MET A 848 4.38 30.34 -32.69
C MET A 848 5.59 30.23 -33.63
N SER A 849 5.35 29.77 -34.86
CA SER A 849 6.40 29.66 -35.88
C SER A 849 6.90 31.03 -36.34
N GLU A 850 6.01 31.99 -36.52
CA GLU A 850 6.33 33.38 -36.86
C GLU A 850 7.17 34.06 -35.76
N MET A 851 6.84 33.85 -34.48
CA MET A 851 7.63 34.38 -33.36
C MET A 851 9.07 33.83 -33.34
N LEU A 852 9.22 32.53 -33.58
CA LEU A 852 10.53 31.88 -33.70
C LEU A 852 11.32 32.46 -34.89
N TYR A 853 10.65 32.68 -36.02
CA TYR A 853 11.25 33.26 -37.21
C TYR A 853 11.71 34.70 -36.98
N ILE A 854 10.87 35.55 -36.37
CA ILE A 854 11.21 36.94 -36.03
C ILE A 854 12.40 36.99 -35.07
N GLU A 855 12.46 36.13 -34.05
CA GLU A 855 13.60 36.09 -33.13
C GLU A 855 14.87 35.58 -33.82
N ALA A 856 14.76 34.59 -34.71
CA ALA A 856 15.88 34.10 -35.50
C ALA A 856 16.41 35.17 -36.49
N GLU A 857 15.54 35.97 -37.12
CA GLU A 857 15.99 37.08 -37.98
C GLU A 857 16.70 38.19 -37.20
N ASN A 858 16.33 38.41 -35.93
CA ASN A 858 16.96 39.41 -35.05
C ASN A 858 18.22 38.91 -34.33
N ALA A 859 18.58 37.64 -34.47
CA ALA A 859 19.78 37.06 -33.86
C ALA A 859 21.06 37.59 -34.53
N ILE A 860 22.04 37.97 -33.70
CA ILE A 860 23.26 38.68 -34.12
C ILE A 860 24.24 37.73 -34.84
N THR A 861 24.27 36.45 -34.44
CA THR A 861 25.17 35.44 -35.00
C THR A 861 24.40 34.26 -35.62
N GLU A 862 25.00 33.60 -36.61
CA GLU A 862 24.44 32.36 -37.20
C GLU A 862 24.39 31.21 -36.18
N ASP A 863 25.27 31.23 -35.18
CA ASP A 863 25.23 30.26 -34.08
C ASP A 863 24.00 30.49 -33.19
N ASP A 864 23.68 31.74 -32.84
CA ASP A 864 22.45 32.07 -32.09
C ASP A 864 21.18 31.62 -32.83
N LYS A 865 21.15 31.77 -34.17
CA LYS A 865 20.05 31.26 -35.01
C LYS A 865 19.91 29.75 -34.93
N LYS A 866 21.02 29.02 -35.04
CA LYS A 866 21.03 27.55 -34.95
C LYS A 866 20.60 27.08 -33.57
N THR A 867 21.11 27.70 -32.50
CA THR A 867 20.74 27.36 -31.12
C THR A 867 19.25 27.59 -30.85
N LEU A 868 18.65 28.66 -31.38
CA LEU A 868 17.21 28.93 -31.26
C LEU A 868 16.35 27.89 -31.99
N ILE A 869 16.77 27.45 -33.18
CA ILE A 869 16.02 26.48 -34.01
C ILE A 869 16.20 25.03 -33.52
N SER A 870 17.35 24.72 -32.90
CA SER A 870 17.69 23.40 -32.37
C SER A 870 17.39 23.23 -30.88
N ASN A 871 16.72 24.18 -30.23
CA ASN A 871 16.40 24.11 -28.81
C ASN A 871 15.27 23.10 -28.57
N ASP A 872 15.61 21.93 -28.01
CA ASP A 872 14.66 20.86 -27.73
C ASP A 872 13.59 21.25 -26.71
N ASP A 873 13.93 22.08 -25.71
CA ASP A 873 12.97 22.57 -24.71
C ASP A 873 11.86 23.41 -25.35
N LEU A 874 12.21 24.29 -26.30
CA LEU A 874 11.22 25.11 -27.03
C LEU A 874 10.32 24.25 -27.92
N ARG A 875 10.84 23.15 -28.50
CA ARG A 875 10.06 22.20 -29.30
C ARG A 875 9.09 21.40 -28.43
N GLN A 876 9.55 20.88 -27.30
CA GLN A 876 8.71 20.16 -26.34
C GLN A 876 7.60 21.07 -25.79
N GLN A 877 7.93 22.31 -25.42
CA GLN A 877 6.94 23.29 -24.94
C GLN A 877 5.90 23.62 -26.02
N ARG A 878 6.32 23.80 -27.28
CA ARG A 878 5.40 23.99 -28.43
C ARG A 878 4.46 22.81 -28.62
N GLN A 879 4.97 21.57 -28.57
CA GLN A 879 4.15 20.36 -28.69
C GLN A 879 3.15 20.22 -27.54
N PHE A 880 3.61 20.48 -26.30
CA PHE A 880 2.75 20.49 -25.12
C PHE A 880 1.60 21.49 -25.25
N ILE A 881 1.89 22.72 -25.69
CA ILE A 881 0.90 23.78 -25.92
C ILE A 881 -0.15 23.36 -26.95
N LEU A 882 0.26 22.75 -28.08
CA LEU A 882 -0.67 22.27 -29.11
C LEU A 882 -1.54 21.12 -28.61
N ARG A 883 -0.94 20.15 -27.92
CA ARG A 883 -1.66 19.00 -27.35
C ARG A 883 -2.70 19.45 -26.34
N LYS A 884 -2.33 20.29 -25.37
CA LYS A 884 -3.25 20.84 -24.37
C LYS A 884 -4.34 21.71 -25.00
N ALA A 885 -4.02 22.51 -26.01
CA ALA A 885 -5.01 23.30 -26.74
C ALA A 885 -6.04 22.42 -27.48
N ALA A 886 -5.63 21.22 -27.93
CA ALA A 886 -6.53 20.26 -28.55
C ALA A 886 -7.40 19.50 -27.53
N GLU A 887 -7.00 19.38 -26.26
CA GLU A 887 -7.77 18.67 -25.23
C GLU A 887 -9.01 19.44 -24.73
N PHE A 888 -9.24 20.67 -25.18
CA PHE A 888 -10.42 21.44 -24.76
C PHE A 888 -11.74 20.93 -25.36
N ASP A 889 -12.67 20.51 -24.49
CA ASP A 889 -14.05 20.10 -24.83
C ASP A 889 -15.01 21.28 -25.08
N GLY A 890 -14.56 22.51 -24.79
CA GLY A 890 -15.35 23.72 -24.97
C GLY A 890 -14.46 24.96 -25.08
N THR A 891 -15.03 26.14 -25.31
CA THR A 891 -14.23 27.34 -25.51
C THR A 891 -13.44 27.67 -24.24
N PRO A 892 -12.10 27.79 -24.28
CA PRO A 892 -11.32 28.10 -23.09
C PRO A 892 -11.75 29.43 -22.46
N PHE A 893 -11.79 29.51 -21.13
CA PHE A 893 -12.11 30.76 -20.44
C PHE A 893 -11.15 31.91 -20.81
N THR A 894 -9.91 31.56 -21.16
CA THR A 894 -8.86 32.48 -21.60
C THR A 894 -8.92 32.80 -23.10
N PHE A 895 -9.96 32.39 -23.83
CA PHE A 895 -10.01 32.50 -25.29
C PHE A 895 -9.81 33.92 -25.83
N GLN A 896 -10.39 34.95 -25.16
CA GLN A 896 -10.10 36.35 -25.50
C GLN A 896 -8.59 36.65 -25.42
N ARG A 897 -7.95 36.26 -24.31
CA ARG A 897 -6.53 36.51 -24.09
C ARG A 897 -5.65 35.74 -25.07
N LEU A 898 -6.06 34.52 -25.44
CA LEU A 898 -5.41 33.75 -26.49
C LEU A 898 -5.52 34.48 -27.83
N CYS A 899 -6.70 35.00 -28.21
CA CYS A 899 -6.87 35.80 -29.43
C CYS A 899 -6.01 37.08 -29.44
N GLU A 900 -5.84 37.76 -28.30
CA GLU A 900 -4.93 38.91 -28.18
C GLU A 900 -3.46 38.51 -28.43
N LEU A 901 -3.05 37.34 -27.93
CA LEU A 901 -1.70 36.82 -28.15
C LEU A 901 -1.47 36.39 -29.60
N LEU A 902 -2.51 35.90 -30.29
CA LEU A 902 -2.44 35.46 -31.69
C LEU A 902 -2.43 36.61 -32.70
N THR A 903 -3.11 37.72 -32.39
CA THR A 903 -3.28 38.85 -33.33
C THR A 903 -2.08 39.81 -33.33
N ASN A 904 -1.39 39.96 -32.20
CA ASN A 904 -0.23 40.84 -32.07
C ASN A 904 0.81 40.29 -31.07
N PRO A 905 1.47 39.16 -31.37
CA PRO A 905 2.38 38.49 -30.43
C PRO A 905 3.61 39.37 -30.09
N SER A 906 4.19 40.02 -31.11
CA SER A 906 5.39 40.85 -31.01
C SER A 906 5.17 42.15 -30.24
N ARG A 907 3.91 42.60 -30.09
CA ARG A 907 3.54 43.74 -29.24
C ARG A 907 3.72 43.43 -27.76
N HIS A 908 3.55 42.17 -27.36
CA HIS A 908 3.58 41.73 -25.97
C HIS A 908 4.89 41.08 -25.56
N TYR A 909 5.54 40.33 -26.47
CA TYR A 909 6.75 39.58 -26.18
C TYR A 909 7.79 39.76 -27.28
N LYS A 910 9.04 40.02 -26.88
CA LYS A 910 10.20 40.11 -27.79
C LYS A 910 10.99 38.81 -27.93
N ARG A 911 10.83 37.89 -26.97
CA ARG A 911 11.51 36.57 -26.93
C ARG A 911 10.48 35.45 -27.02
N THR A 912 10.75 34.44 -27.84
CA THR A 912 9.87 33.29 -28.08
C THR A 912 9.62 32.51 -26.79
N GLU A 913 10.66 32.29 -25.98
CA GLU A 913 10.54 31.60 -24.69
C GLU A 913 9.48 32.26 -23.77
N LYS A 914 9.47 33.59 -23.69
CA LYS A 914 8.48 34.34 -22.88
C LYS A 914 7.09 34.28 -23.48
N TYR A 915 6.99 34.26 -24.81
CA TYR A 915 5.74 34.11 -25.54
C TYR A 915 5.14 32.71 -25.31
N LEU A 916 5.93 31.64 -25.42
CA LEU A 916 5.49 30.26 -25.18
C LEU A 916 5.04 30.07 -23.72
N ARG A 917 5.81 30.56 -22.73
CA ARG A 917 5.37 30.53 -21.32
C ARG A 917 4.06 31.28 -21.09
N ALA A 918 3.81 32.36 -21.84
CA ALA A 918 2.55 33.09 -21.76
C ALA A 918 1.39 32.31 -22.38
N LEU A 919 1.59 31.65 -23.52
CA LEU A 919 0.60 30.75 -24.12
C LEU A 919 0.29 29.58 -23.19
N GLU A 920 1.32 28.89 -22.70
CA GLU A 920 1.21 27.78 -21.75
C GLU A 920 0.37 28.17 -20.52
N LYS A 921 0.65 29.33 -19.91
CA LYS A 921 -0.12 29.83 -18.77
C LYS A 921 -1.60 30.07 -19.08
N ASN A 922 -1.94 30.47 -20.30
CA ASN A 922 -3.33 30.68 -20.70
C ASN A 922 -4.02 29.38 -21.15
N ILE A 923 -3.28 28.40 -21.67
CA ILE A 923 -3.78 27.10 -22.11
C ILE A 923 -3.92 26.12 -20.94
N ASN A 924 -3.12 26.22 -19.87
CA ASN A 924 -3.27 25.41 -18.65
C ASN A 924 -4.52 25.75 -17.81
N VAL A 925 -5.42 26.60 -18.30
CA VAL A 925 -6.68 26.92 -17.62
C VAL A 925 -7.73 25.85 -17.95
N VAL A 926 -8.15 25.07 -16.95
CA VAL A 926 -9.08 23.93 -17.08
C VAL A 926 -10.57 24.35 -17.15
N THR A 927 -10.84 25.65 -17.25
CA THR A 927 -12.19 26.20 -17.28
C THR A 927 -12.60 26.51 -18.71
N THR A 928 -13.74 25.97 -19.15
CA THR A 928 -14.39 26.29 -20.43
C THR A 928 -15.60 27.21 -20.22
N ILE A 929 -16.06 27.87 -21.28
CA ILE A 929 -17.25 28.72 -21.31
C ILE A 929 -18.31 28.01 -22.16
N THR A 930 -19.51 27.81 -21.59
CA THR A 930 -20.68 27.28 -22.32
C THR A 930 -21.25 28.33 -23.29
N GLU A 931 -22.14 27.91 -24.19
CA GLU A 931 -22.84 28.81 -25.11
C GLU A 931 -23.62 29.94 -24.39
N ASN A 932 -23.99 29.71 -23.13
CA ASN A 932 -24.70 30.67 -22.28
C ASN A 932 -23.76 31.62 -21.51
N GLY A 933 -22.44 31.50 -21.68
CA GLY A 933 -21.45 32.31 -20.97
C GLY A 933 -21.10 31.81 -19.56
N GLU A 934 -21.58 30.62 -19.18
CA GLU A 934 -21.30 30.01 -17.88
C GLU A 934 -19.94 29.33 -17.91
N ARG A 935 -19.20 29.43 -16.80
CA ARG A 935 -17.89 28.80 -16.67
C ARG A 935 -18.08 27.38 -16.15
N VAL A 936 -17.59 26.40 -16.90
CA VAL A 936 -17.52 24.99 -16.49
C VAL A 936 -16.07 24.65 -16.23
N THR A 937 -15.76 24.27 -15.01
CA THR A 937 -14.46 23.72 -14.63
C THR A 937 -14.52 22.22 -14.82
N GLY A 938 -13.55 21.64 -15.55
CA GLY A 938 -13.54 20.20 -15.84
C GLY A 938 -13.65 19.35 -14.57
N VAL A 939 -14.85 18.85 -14.33
CA VAL A 939 -15.13 17.67 -13.50
C VAL A 939 -15.25 16.55 -14.51
N GLU A 940 -14.51 15.45 -14.33
CA GLU A 940 -14.70 14.25 -15.14
C GLU A 940 -16.19 13.90 -15.22
N PRO A 941 -16.73 13.57 -16.40
CA PRO A 941 -18.15 13.25 -16.51
C PRO A 941 -18.44 11.98 -15.72
N PHE A 942 -19.36 12.09 -14.76
CA PHE A 942 -20.02 10.94 -14.15
C PHE A 942 -20.50 9.97 -15.25
N PRO A 943 -20.20 8.66 -15.16
CA PRO A 943 -20.83 7.69 -16.04
C PRO A 943 -22.25 7.44 -15.51
N GLY A 944 -23.22 8.18 -16.03
CA GLY A 944 -24.62 7.98 -15.69
C GLY A 944 -25.53 8.88 -16.49
N GLU A 945 -26.28 8.27 -17.41
CA GLU A 945 -27.32 8.85 -18.26
C GLU A 945 -26.84 9.64 -19.48
N LEU A 946 -26.70 8.96 -20.61
CA LEU A 946 -27.32 9.40 -21.87
C LEU A 946 -27.40 8.27 -22.89
N ASP A 947 -28.55 8.27 -23.55
CA ASP A 947 -29.16 7.23 -24.35
C ASP A 947 -28.52 7.09 -25.76
N THR A 948 -28.38 5.84 -26.17
CA THR A 948 -28.22 5.23 -27.51
C THR A 948 -27.88 6.06 -28.79
N ASN A 949 -26.68 5.77 -29.34
CA ASN A 949 -26.30 5.42 -30.75
C ASN A 949 -26.53 6.39 -31.96
N PRO A 950 -25.76 6.26 -33.08
CA PRO A 950 -24.30 6.13 -33.29
C PRO A 950 -23.77 7.05 -34.43
N THR A 951 -22.46 6.95 -34.75
CA THR A 951 -21.75 7.34 -36.00
C THR A 951 -20.83 8.58 -35.98
N LEU A 952 -19.56 8.37 -35.59
CA LEU A 952 -18.39 8.52 -36.46
C LEU A 952 -17.14 8.05 -35.68
N ARG A 953 -16.59 6.91 -36.11
CA ARG A 953 -15.31 6.35 -35.65
C ARG A 953 -14.17 7.25 -36.12
N ILE A 954 -13.31 7.68 -35.19
CA ILE A 954 -11.88 7.91 -35.47
C ILE A 954 -11.12 7.18 -34.36
N GLU A 955 -10.21 6.33 -34.79
CA GLU A 955 -9.47 5.34 -34.02
C GLU A 955 -8.43 6.00 -33.12
N GLU A 956 -8.34 5.56 -31.86
CA GLU A 956 -7.25 5.89 -30.92
C GLU A 956 -5.93 5.23 -31.36
N PRO A 957 -4.79 5.95 -31.42
CA PRO A 957 -3.49 5.31 -31.50
C PRO A 957 -2.70 5.47 -30.18
N PHE A 958 -2.39 4.32 -29.59
CA PHE A 958 -1.11 3.92 -28.98
C PHE A 958 -0.23 4.96 -28.25
N PHE A 959 -0.07 4.74 -26.94
CA PHE A 959 1.05 5.26 -26.15
C PHE A 959 2.38 4.65 -26.61
N VAL A 960 3.36 5.51 -26.90
CA VAL A 960 4.78 5.18 -27.02
C VAL A 960 5.56 5.91 -25.92
N GLN A 961 6.43 5.14 -25.27
CA GLN A 961 7.30 5.40 -24.13
C GLN A 961 8.44 6.40 -24.44
N VAL A 962 8.85 7.23 -23.47
CA VAL A 962 10.22 7.77 -23.39
C VAL A 962 10.63 7.87 -21.91
N ASP A 963 11.61 7.06 -21.52
CA ASP A 963 12.36 7.16 -20.27
C ASP A 963 13.60 8.07 -20.45
N GLU A 964 14.13 8.52 -19.30
CA GLU A 964 15.46 9.10 -19.01
C GLU A 964 15.73 10.59 -19.26
N CYS A 965 15.97 11.34 -18.16
CA CYS A 965 17.33 11.79 -17.80
C CYS A 965 17.38 12.51 -16.44
N ASP A 966 18.36 12.10 -15.63
CA ASP A 966 18.73 12.60 -14.31
C ASP A 966 19.34 14.02 -14.31
N ALA A 967 19.04 14.82 -13.29
CA ALA A 967 19.97 15.81 -12.74
C ALA A 967 19.62 16.14 -11.26
N PRO A 968 20.61 16.23 -10.35
CA PRO A 968 20.38 16.32 -8.92
C PRO A 968 20.12 17.76 -8.46
N ILE A 969 19.11 17.97 -7.60
CA ILE A 969 18.94 19.23 -6.86
C ILE A 969 19.53 19.06 -5.45
N GLU A 970 20.69 19.68 -5.24
CA GLU A 970 21.26 19.95 -3.92
C GLU A 970 20.21 20.66 -3.04
N THR A 971 19.72 19.97 -1.99
CA THR A 971 18.95 20.63 -0.94
C THR A 971 19.87 20.89 0.25
N LYS A 972 20.37 22.13 0.36
CA LYS A 972 21.07 22.62 1.56
C LYS A 972 20.10 22.59 2.75
N LEU A 973 20.32 21.66 3.67
CA LEU A 973 19.74 21.70 5.02
C LEU A 973 20.46 22.82 5.80
N ILE A 974 19.79 23.97 5.96
CA ILE A 974 20.14 24.94 7.00
C ILE A 974 19.28 24.61 8.20
N VAL A 975 19.94 24.08 9.23
CA VAL A 975 19.44 23.97 10.60
C VAL A 975 19.25 25.39 11.14
N ALA A 976 18.04 25.74 11.55
CA ALA A 976 17.78 26.90 12.40
C ALA A 976 16.94 26.43 13.60
N GLU A 977 17.65 26.05 14.65
CA GLU A 977 17.17 26.12 16.03
C GLU A 977 16.89 27.59 16.35
N ASP A 978 15.64 27.93 16.67
CA ASP A 978 15.24 29.02 17.59
C ASP A 978 13.74 29.29 17.45
N TYR A 979 12.90 28.48 18.10
CA TYR A 979 11.53 28.87 18.46
C TYR A 979 11.13 28.22 19.80
N LEU A 980 11.95 28.49 20.81
CA LEU A 980 11.62 28.37 22.23
C LEU A 980 12.08 29.66 22.90
N ILE A 981 11.27 30.18 23.82
CA ILE A 981 11.51 31.38 24.65
C ILE A 981 11.12 32.72 23.99
N ARG A 982 9.84 33.10 24.11
CA ARG A 982 9.37 34.46 24.50
C ARG A 982 7.84 34.58 24.33
N ARG A 983 7.10 34.19 25.36
CA ARG A 983 5.79 34.79 25.71
C ARG A 983 5.39 34.41 27.14
N VAL A 984 6.15 34.91 28.09
CA VAL A 984 5.74 35.07 29.50
C VAL A 984 6.13 36.49 29.89
N SER A 985 5.17 37.41 29.87
CA SER A 985 5.12 38.63 30.67
C SER A 985 4.03 39.55 30.13
N ASN A 986 3.16 40.01 31.03
CA ASN A 986 2.17 41.09 30.87
C ASN A 986 0.74 40.66 30.51
N PHE A 987 0.05 40.06 31.47
CA PHE A 987 -1.29 40.50 31.84
C PHE A 987 -1.44 40.37 33.37
N GLN A 988 -1.22 41.49 34.06
CA GLN A 988 -1.68 41.72 35.43
C GLN A 988 -3.16 42.12 35.38
N GLY A 989 -3.98 41.60 36.29
CA GLY A 989 -5.30 42.18 36.55
C GLY A 989 -6.39 41.19 36.97
N ASN A 990 -6.36 40.80 38.25
CA ASN A 990 -7.48 40.58 39.18
C ASN A 990 -8.74 39.79 38.74
N GLY A 991 -9.03 38.69 39.47
CA GLY A 991 -10.40 38.17 39.60
C GLY A 991 -10.52 36.69 40.01
N SER A 992 -10.47 36.43 41.33
CA SER A 992 -10.98 35.30 42.15
C SER A 992 -11.29 33.89 41.54
N PRO A 993 -10.92 32.79 42.25
CA PRO A 993 -11.15 31.41 41.81
C PRO A 993 -12.51 30.85 42.28
N GLY A 994 -13.16 30.06 41.42
CA GLY A 994 -14.38 29.32 41.72
C GLY A 994 -14.42 28.01 40.93
N THR A 995 -14.29 26.91 41.68
CA THR A 995 -14.40 25.50 41.30
C THR A 995 -15.65 25.20 40.46
N ILE A 996 -15.52 24.49 39.34
CA ILE A 996 -16.49 23.50 38.83
C ILE A 996 -15.73 22.54 37.90
N THR A 997 -15.68 21.29 38.32
CA THR A 997 -15.37 20.08 37.57
C THR A 997 -16.37 19.87 36.44
N LYS A 998 -15.90 19.68 35.20
CA LYS A 998 -16.65 18.99 34.14
C LYS A 998 -15.71 18.19 33.26
N GLU A 999 -16.06 16.91 33.12
CA GLU A 999 -15.45 15.91 32.27
C GLU A 999 -15.32 16.41 30.82
N LEU A 1000 -14.13 16.28 30.25
CA LEU A 1000 -13.89 16.28 28.82
C LEU A 1000 -13.26 14.92 28.50
N ALA A 1001 -14.08 14.04 27.94
CA ALA A 1001 -13.63 12.80 27.31
C ALA A 1001 -12.78 13.17 26.08
N VAL A 1002 -11.46 13.03 26.23
CA VAL A 1002 -10.52 13.05 25.11
C VAL A 1002 -10.49 11.62 24.55
N GLY A 1003 -11.13 11.42 23.41
CA GLY A 1003 -10.99 10.21 22.60
C GLY A 1003 -9.66 10.25 21.83
N ASP A 1004 -8.56 10.03 22.55
CA ASP A 1004 -7.26 9.76 21.95
C ASP A 1004 -7.19 8.28 21.54
N CYS A 1005 -7.15 8.00 20.24
CA CYS A 1005 -6.73 6.70 19.71
C CYS A 1005 -5.33 6.82 19.11
N ALA A 1006 -4.32 6.78 19.97
CA ALA A 1006 -2.95 6.42 19.64
C ALA A 1006 -2.42 5.50 20.74
N PRO A 1007 -1.98 4.26 20.45
CA PRO A 1007 -1.13 3.53 21.38
C PRO A 1007 0.33 3.80 21.03
N ILE A 1008 0.91 4.81 21.67
CA ILE A 1008 2.34 4.83 21.98
C ILE A 1008 2.55 3.73 23.02
N ASN A 1009 3.25 2.65 22.66
CA ASN A 1009 3.71 1.67 23.64
C ASN A 1009 5.23 1.74 23.75
N LEU A 1010 5.67 2.42 24.81
CA LEU A 1010 7.06 2.55 25.24
C LEU A 1010 7.58 1.20 25.73
N SER A 1011 8.82 0.89 25.33
CA SER A 1011 9.62 -0.27 25.73
C SER A 1011 9.91 -0.32 27.24
N PRO A 1012 10.42 -1.46 27.73
CA PRO A 1012 11.79 -1.42 28.24
C PRO A 1012 12.69 -2.44 27.52
N SER A 1013 13.80 -1.93 27.02
CA SER A 1013 15.00 -2.67 26.62
C SER A 1013 15.54 -3.52 27.78
N ARG A 1014 15.94 -4.76 27.52
CA ARG A 1014 16.96 -5.46 28.29
C ARG A 1014 17.81 -6.32 27.35
N ASP A 1015 18.87 -5.69 26.84
CA ASP A 1015 20.13 -6.39 26.59
C ASP A 1015 21.00 -6.22 27.85
N ALA A 1016 21.77 -7.26 28.15
CA ALA A 1016 22.78 -7.38 29.21
C ALA A 1016 22.29 -7.43 30.67
N LYS A 1017 22.41 -8.62 31.28
CA LYS A 1017 23.33 -8.90 32.42
C LYS A 1017 23.00 -10.23 33.09
N ASP A 1018 24.01 -11.09 33.10
CA ASP A 1018 24.59 -11.79 34.26
C ASP A 1018 23.69 -12.55 35.24
N GLU A 1019 24.07 -13.82 35.38
CA GLU A 1019 24.00 -14.75 36.52
C GLU A 1019 23.51 -14.19 37.87
N LEU A 1020 22.51 -14.85 38.49
CA LEU A 1020 22.50 -15.29 39.90
C LEU A 1020 21.17 -16.02 40.25
N PRO A 1021 21.16 -16.97 41.22
CA PRO A 1021 20.19 -18.07 41.31
C PRO A 1021 19.01 -17.85 42.29
N GLU A 1022 18.11 -18.83 42.27
CA GLU A 1022 16.95 -19.15 43.13
C GLU A 1022 16.82 -18.43 44.49
N ILE A 1023 15.63 -17.84 44.72
CA ILE A 1023 15.05 -17.63 46.06
C ILE A 1023 13.59 -18.12 46.04
N LYS A 1024 13.29 -19.14 46.85
CA LYS A 1024 11.94 -19.56 47.24
C LYS A 1024 11.31 -18.50 48.15
N GLN A 1025 10.05 -18.13 47.92
CA GLN A 1025 9.18 -17.58 48.97
C GLN A 1025 7.80 -18.23 48.91
N GLU A 1026 7.53 -19.03 49.93
CA GLU A 1026 6.20 -19.38 50.42
C GLU A 1026 5.54 -18.17 51.09
N ASN A 1027 4.22 -18.27 51.28
CA ASN A 1027 3.30 -17.42 52.04
C ASN A 1027 2.57 -16.32 51.26
N LEU A 1028 1.28 -16.54 51.03
CA LEU A 1028 0.19 -15.62 51.40
C LEU A 1028 -1.17 -16.31 51.16
N LYS A 1029 -1.69 -16.95 52.21
CA LYS A 1029 -3.12 -17.21 52.44
C LYS A 1029 -3.60 -16.18 53.48
N HIS A 1030 -4.87 -15.80 53.37
CA HIS A 1030 -5.68 -14.96 54.27
C HIS A 1030 -5.63 -13.44 54.08
N GLU A 1031 -6.79 -12.89 53.65
CA GLU A 1031 -7.49 -11.66 54.07
C GLU A 1031 -8.43 -11.25 52.93
N ALA A 1032 -9.69 -11.71 52.83
CA ALA A 1032 -10.88 -11.39 53.64
C ALA A 1032 -11.26 -9.89 53.68
N LYS A 1033 -12.27 -9.55 52.84
CA LYS A 1033 -13.35 -8.56 53.01
C LYS A 1033 -12.98 -7.08 53.26
N ARG A 1034 -13.33 -6.22 52.30
CA ARG A 1034 -13.84 -4.86 52.55
C ARG A 1034 -15.03 -4.56 51.63
N ASP A 1035 -16.18 -4.39 52.27
CA ASP A 1035 -17.44 -3.88 51.70
C ASP A 1035 -17.36 -2.36 51.47
N ILE A 1036 -18.05 -1.86 50.43
CA ILE A 1036 -18.49 -0.46 50.31
C ILE A 1036 -19.97 -0.46 49.86
N PRO A 1037 -20.90 0.31 50.47
CA PRO A 1037 -22.34 0.07 50.35
C PRO A 1037 -23.17 1.22 49.71
N VAL A 1038 -24.48 0.95 49.45
CA VAL A 1038 -25.65 1.89 49.34
C VAL A 1038 -25.76 2.67 47.99
N THR A 1039 -26.88 2.84 47.23
CA THR A 1039 -28.37 2.70 47.25
C THR A 1039 -28.88 2.76 45.79
N ASP A 1040 -29.94 2.08 45.33
CA ASP A 1040 -31.38 2.49 45.28
C ASP A 1040 -32.20 1.26 44.77
N SER A 1041 -33.19 0.70 45.50
CA SER A 1041 -34.65 0.97 45.47
C SER A 1041 -35.28 0.82 44.05
N LEU A 1042 -36.25 -0.04 43.70
CA LEU A 1042 -37.56 -0.41 44.29
C LEU A 1042 -38.18 -1.66 43.59
N THR A 1043 -38.96 -2.44 44.37
CA THR A 1043 -40.14 -3.33 44.06
C THR A 1043 -39.99 -4.50 43.07
N LYS A 1044 -39.97 -5.81 43.44
CA LYS A 1044 -40.94 -6.76 44.07
C LYS A 1044 -42.23 -7.07 43.27
N SER A 1045 -42.53 -8.39 43.20
CA SER A 1045 -43.74 -9.13 42.75
C SER A 1045 -43.84 -9.36 41.23
N GLU A 1046 -44.02 -10.55 40.64
CA GLU A 1046 -44.67 -11.81 41.06
C GLU A 1046 -44.09 -13.02 40.30
N MET A 1047 -43.88 -14.16 40.99
CA MET A 1047 -43.72 -15.50 40.42
C MET A 1047 -44.96 -16.32 40.80
N GLN A 1048 -45.73 -16.86 39.84
CA GLN A 1048 -46.29 -18.22 39.83
C GLN A 1048 -47.31 -18.48 38.70
N SER A 1049 -47.05 -19.57 37.96
CA SER A 1049 -47.99 -20.56 37.38
C SER A 1049 -48.72 -20.32 36.05
N ALA A 1050 -48.36 -21.12 35.04
CA ALA A 1050 -49.19 -22.01 34.19
C ALA A 1050 -48.22 -22.77 33.26
N LYS A 1051 -47.91 -24.08 33.41
CA LYS A 1051 -48.68 -25.29 32.99
C LYS A 1051 -49.32 -25.10 31.60
N SER A 1052 -49.14 -25.92 30.57
CA SER A 1052 -48.68 -27.31 30.42
C SER A 1052 -48.67 -27.67 28.90
N GLU A 1053 -48.23 -28.89 28.56
CA GLU A 1053 -48.31 -29.60 27.25
C GLU A 1053 -47.20 -29.26 26.23
N GLU A 1054 -46.45 -30.16 25.60
CA GLU A 1054 -46.30 -31.62 25.53
C GLU A 1054 -44.91 -31.85 24.87
N MET A 1055 -43.97 -32.55 25.50
CA MET A 1055 -43.66 -33.98 25.31
C MET A 1055 -43.27 -34.41 23.87
N LYS A 1056 -41.96 -34.62 23.63
CA LYS A 1056 -41.34 -35.90 23.23
C LYS A 1056 -39.82 -35.74 23.06
N ILE A 1057 -39.06 -36.19 24.06
CA ILE A 1057 -38.16 -37.37 24.03
C ILE A 1057 -36.85 -37.04 23.29
N GLY A 1058 -35.79 -36.86 24.07
CA GLY A 1058 -34.42 -36.86 23.60
C GLY A 1058 -33.92 -38.27 23.30
N ASP A 1059 -33.05 -38.34 22.31
CA ASP A 1059 -31.62 -38.58 22.53
C ASP A 1059 -30.85 -37.31 22.12
#